data_AF-A0A429YT67-F1
#
_entry.id   AF-A0A429YT67-F1
#
_cell.length_a   1.000
_cell.length_b   1.000
_cell.length_c   1.000
_cell.angle_alpha   90.00
_cell.angle_beta   90.00
_cell.angle_gamma   90.00
#
_symmetry.space_group_name_H-M   'P 1'
#
loop_
_entity.id
_entity.type
_entity.pdbx_description
1 polymer ?
#
loop_
_entity_poly.entity_id
_entity_poly.type
_entity_poly.pdbx_seq_one_letter_code
_entity_poly.pdbx_strand_id
1 'polypeptide(L)'
;MTPSRPSPSSTGTRFARQWLTGSSLIVTMAVMILVLLVLLALFADVVAPYDPLKQNLMAALQWPSSRHWLGTDDLGRDVLSRLIHGCRIAVIAAAEGTAIAVLLGVPLGLFIGYRGGWWDWIVMRMVEAIVSIPGIMVAIVIIALLGPGLHKAMIALGILYSTSFLRLARGVVLAEREEVYVRSARVIGASDSRILLRHIVPNIAPPLIVQITLTVGAVLLSEAGLSFIGLGVQPPDASWGTMLNSAAAFMDLNWFLAIPPGIAIILTVLAVNLIGDVIRDGIGRGIAAEPRADVAAARSAAVEPTAATEAAALPRVENEVLRVENLQVVVGTGVGVPIITDLSFGIARGETLGLVGESGSGKTMTGLAILRLMGGGLRTTHGSITLDGRDLRSLSDRQMEQVRGNAVSMVFQDPTTSLNPAFTVGNQIAEVLRAKQGLSRAQAWSRTVELLDRVGIPRPEERARAYPHELSGGMAQRVAIARALSCNPSLLIADEPTTALDVTVQQEILDLFRDLQDEFGMAILFVTHDLAVAADICDRIAVMYAGEMVETAKVDALFSSPRHPYTRGLLAAMPHASDRNPPLPTIRGNVPRPGAWPAGCRFSNRCDFRTARCEQRIPLTGRDRLVRCVRADELALEAAQ
;
A
#
# COMPACT_ATOMS: atom_id res chain seq x y z
N MET A 1 17.15 29.85 -40.12
CA MET A 1 17.71 28.65 -39.44
C MET A 1 16.69 28.19 -38.42
N THR A 2 15.88 27.22 -38.81
CA THR A 2 14.78 26.63 -38.03
C THR A 2 15.20 25.22 -37.61
N PRO A 3 15.06 24.80 -36.34
CA PRO A 3 15.25 23.40 -35.98
C PRO A 3 13.96 22.63 -36.28
N SER A 4 14.10 21.54 -37.02
CA SER A 4 13.05 20.61 -37.43
C SER A 4 12.55 19.76 -36.25
N ARG A 5 11.23 19.56 -36.17
CA ARG A 5 10.56 18.61 -35.27
C ARG A 5 10.79 17.17 -35.74
N PRO A 6 10.96 16.17 -34.85
CA PRO A 6 10.85 14.77 -35.22
C PRO A 6 9.38 14.33 -35.27
N SER A 7 9.06 13.43 -36.21
CA SER A 7 7.74 12.84 -36.43
C SER A 7 7.47 11.65 -35.47
N PRO A 8 6.20 11.36 -35.11
CA PRO A 8 5.86 10.19 -34.32
C PRO A 8 5.73 8.97 -35.24
N SER A 9 6.66 8.02 -35.15
CA SER A 9 6.55 6.72 -35.82
C SER A 9 6.36 5.58 -34.81
N SER A 10 5.21 4.91 -34.96
CA SER A 10 4.93 3.51 -34.63
C SER A 10 5.48 2.94 -33.31
N THR A 11 4.75 3.17 -32.22
CA THR A 11 4.97 2.51 -30.91
C THR A 11 4.37 1.10 -30.81
N GLY A 12 3.88 0.52 -31.92
CA GLY A 12 3.27 -0.82 -31.94
C GLY A 12 4.23 -1.98 -32.20
N THR A 13 5.42 -1.73 -32.76
CA THR A 13 6.30 -2.80 -33.28
C THR A 13 7.59 -3.02 -32.50
N ARG A 14 7.86 -2.22 -31.45
CA ARG A 14 8.98 -2.49 -30.52
C ARG A 14 8.65 -3.53 -29.45
N PHE A 15 7.36 -3.74 -29.15
CA PHE A 15 6.92 -4.70 -28.14
C PHE A 15 7.19 -6.16 -28.56
N ALA A 16 7.04 -6.46 -29.85
CA ALA A 16 7.29 -7.79 -30.39
C ALA A 16 8.79 -8.10 -30.63
N ARG A 17 9.64 -7.07 -30.77
CA ARG A 17 11.06 -7.25 -31.16
C ARG A 17 12.02 -7.43 -29.98
N GLN A 18 11.63 -7.05 -28.76
CA GLN A 18 12.48 -7.22 -27.57
C GLN A 18 12.30 -8.59 -26.88
N TRP A 19 11.30 -9.37 -27.30
CA TRP A 19 11.05 -10.75 -26.85
C TRP A 19 11.87 -11.82 -27.61
N LEU A 20 12.64 -11.43 -28.63
CA LEU A 20 13.22 -12.34 -29.63
C LEU A 20 14.76 -12.42 -29.68
N THR A 21 15.48 -12.02 -28.63
CA THR A 21 16.94 -12.24 -28.58
C THR A 21 17.37 -12.78 -27.22
N GLY A 22 17.71 -14.07 -27.16
CA GLY A 22 18.34 -14.75 -26.02
C GLY A 22 17.39 -15.35 -24.98
N SER A 23 16.56 -14.51 -24.35
CA SER A 23 15.82 -14.90 -23.14
C SER A 23 14.67 -15.89 -23.39
N SER A 24 13.93 -15.77 -24.50
CA SER A 24 12.77 -16.63 -24.77
C SER A 24 13.13 -18.10 -25.02
N LEU A 25 14.30 -18.38 -25.59
CA LEU A 25 14.76 -19.75 -25.84
C LEU A 25 15.07 -20.50 -24.55
N ILE A 26 15.79 -19.86 -23.62
CA ILE A 26 16.19 -20.46 -22.35
C ILE A 26 14.94 -20.73 -21.49
N VAL A 27 13.98 -19.81 -21.51
CA VAL A 27 12.70 -19.97 -20.81
C VAL A 27 11.86 -21.09 -21.42
N THR A 28 11.78 -21.17 -22.75
CA THR A 28 11.08 -22.28 -23.43
C THR A 28 11.72 -23.61 -23.07
N MET A 29 13.06 -23.67 -23.01
CA MET A 29 13.80 -24.86 -22.60
C MET A 29 13.51 -25.26 -21.15
N ALA A 30 13.50 -24.30 -20.21
CA ALA A 30 13.14 -24.57 -18.81
C ALA A 30 11.70 -25.09 -18.67
N VAL A 31 10.75 -24.50 -19.40
CA VAL A 31 9.36 -24.98 -19.42
C VAL A 31 9.29 -26.40 -19.99
N MET A 32 9.98 -26.69 -21.09
CA MET A 32 10.04 -28.05 -21.66
C MET A 32 10.63 -29.06 -20.68
N ILE A 33 11.69 -28.70 -19.93
CA ILE A 33 12.30 -29.56 -18.91
C ILE A 33 11.29 -29.88 -17.81
N LEU A 34 10.57 -28.89 -17.28
CA LEU A 34 9.58 -29.13 -16.23
C LEU A 34 8.39 -29.95 -16.74
N VAL A 35 7.91 -29.68 -17.95
CA VAL A 35 6.83 -30.46 -18.58
C VAL A 35 7.28 -31.91 -18.77
N LEU A 36 8.49 -32.14 -19.29
CA LEU A 36 9.06 -33.48 -19.44
C LEU A 36 9.16 -34.18 -18.08
N LEU A 37 9.62 -33.50 -17.04
CA LEU A 37 9.74 -34.07 -15.70
C LEU A 37 8.38 -34.50 -15.14
N VAL A 38 7.36 -33.65 -15.27
CA VAL A 38 5.98 -33.98 -14.86
C VAL A 38 5.43 -35.15 -15.67
N LEU A 39 5.68 -35.21 -16.97
CA LEU A 39 5.27 -36.34 -17.81
C LEU A 39 5.97 -37.64 -17.39
N LEU A 40 7.28 -37.60 -17.14
CA LEU A 40 8.05 -38.75 -16.63
C LEU A 40 7.54 -39.20 -15.26
N ALA A 41 7.17 -38.27 -14.37
CA ALA A 41 6.60 -38.58 -13.07
C ALA A 41 5.22 -39.25 -13.16
N LEU A 42 4.34 -38.74 -14.02
CA LEU A 42 2.98 -39.27 -14.20
C LEU A 42 2.99 -40.65 -14.87
N PHE A 43 3.78 -40.80 -15.93
CA PHE A 43 3.83 -42.03 -16.75
C PHE A 43 5.03 -42.93 -16.41
N ALA A 44 5.60 -42.83 -15.21
CA ALA A 44 6.81 -43.56 -14.82
C ALA A 44 6.69 -45.08 -15.06
N ASP A 45 5.55 -45.68 -14.70
CA ASP A 45 5.32 -47.13 -14.83
C ASP A 45 5.24 -47.60 -16.29
N VAL A 46 4.97 -46.69 -17.23
CA VAL A 46 4.87 -46.97 -18.67
C VAL A 46 6.17 -46.63 -19.41
N VAL A 47 6.85 -45.57 -18.99
CA VAL A 47 8.05 -45.04 -19.65
C VAL A 47 9.33 -45.74 -19.17
N ALA A 48 9.35 -46.26 -17.94
CA ALA A 48 10.51 -46.97 -17.42
C ALA A 48 10.78 -48.27 -18.21
N PRO A 49 12.00 -48.46 -18.74
CA PRO A 49 12.34 -49.67 -19.52
C PRO A 49 12.26 -50.97 -18.71
N TYR A 50 12.51 -50.90 -17.40
CA TYR A 50 12.48 -52.03 -16.49
C TYR A 50 11.73 -51.67 -15.21
N ASP A 51 11.31 -52.70 -14.46
CA ASP A 51 10.81 -52.52 -13.09
C ASP A 51 11.94 -51.95 -12.22
N PRO A 52 11.75 -50.78 -11.56
CA PRO A 52 12.78 -50.10 -10.78
C PRO A 52 13.25 -50.91 -9.56
N LEU A 53 12.48 -51.91 -9.12
CA LEU A 53 12.79 -52.76 -7.97
C LEU A 53 13.43 -54.09 -8.35
N LYS A 54 13.44 -54.44 -9.65
CA LYS A 54 13.94 -55.74 -10.11
C LYS A 54 15.47 -55.81 -9.97
N GLN A 55 15.92 -56.71 -9.11
CA GLN A 55 17.34 -56.92 -8.80
C GLN A 55 17.97 -57.99 -9.70
N ASN A 56 19.24 -57.78 -10.07
CA ASN A 56 20.05 -58.75 -10.79
C ASN A 56 21.52 -58.62 -10.36
N LEU A 57 21.91 -59.32 -9.30
CA LEU A 57 23.24 -59.21 -8.70
C LEU A 57 24.39 -59.56 -9.66
N MET A 58 24.14 -60.39 -10.68
CA MET A 58 25.14 -60.70 -11.72
C MET A 58 25.42 -59.52 -12.65
N ALA A 59 24.51 -58.55 -12.67
CA ALA A 59 24.63 -57.31 -13.40
C ALA A 59 24.84 -56.12 -12.44
N ALA A 60 25.35 -56.32 -11.22
CA ALA A 60 25.64 -55.21 -10.31
C ALA A 60 26.78 -54.32 -10.84
N LEU A 61 26.65 -53.01 -10.61
CA LEU A 61 27.66 -51.99 -10.92
C LEU A 61 28.12 -51.95 -12.40
N GLN A 62 27.25 -52.32 -13.34
CA GLN A 62 27.60 -52.28 -14.76
C GLN A 62 27.67 -50.85 -15.28
N TRP A 63 28.67 -50.61 -16.13
CA TRP A 63 28.79 -49.39 -16.92
C TRP A 63 27.64 -49.27 -17.94
N PRO A 64 27.36 -48.05 -18.44
CA PRO A 64 26.38 -47.83 -19.50
C PRO A 64 26.54 -48.80 -20.67
N SER A 65 25.44 -49.46 -21.05
CA SER A 65 25.41 -50.46 -22.11
C SER A 65 24.12 -50.34 -22.93
N SER A 66 24.05 -51.05 -24.06
CA SER A 66 22.84 -51.07 -24.90
C SER A 66 21.62 -51.66 -24.19
N ARG A 67 21.82 -52.52 -23.18
CA ARG A 67 20.75 -53.08 -22.35
C ARG A 67 20.37 -52.17 -21.19
N HIS A 68 21.34 -51.48 -20.60
CA HIS A 68 21.16 -50.56 -19.47
C HIS A 68 21.79 -49.21 -19.83
N TRP A 69 20.99 -48.28 -20.38
CA TRP A 69 21.49 -47.04 -21.00
C TRP A 69 22.28 -46.15 -20.03
N LEU A 70 21.94 -46.18 -18.74
CA LEU A 70 22.64 -45.46 -17.68
C LEU A 70 23.39 -46.40 -16.73
N GLY A 71 23.56 -47.68 -17.11
CA GLY A 71 24.16 -48.70 -16.26
C GLY A 71 23.21 -49.23 -15.18
N THR A 72 23.77 -49.97 -14.23
CA THR A 72 23.04 -50.60 -13.13
C THR A 72 23.67 -50.27 -11.78
N ASP A 73 22.85 -50.26 -10.73
CA ASP A 73 23.31 -49.99 -9.37
C ASP A 73 23.94 -51.21 -8.68
N ASP A 74 24.21 -51.05 -7.37
CA ASP A 74 24.79 -52.05 -6.48
C ASP A 74 23.98 -53.35 -6.38
N LEU A 75 22.67 -53.30 -6.64
CA LEU A 75 21.79 -54.48 -6.67
C LEU A 75 21.47 -54.93 -8.11
N GLY A 76 22.12 -54.33 -9.10
CA GLY A 76 21.89 -54.61 -10.52
C GLY A 76 20.55 -54.09 -11.04
N ARG A 77 19.94 -53.10 -10.37
CA ARG A 77 18.72 -52.44 -10.84
C ARG A 77 19.09 -51.39 -11.89
N ASP A 78 18.21 -51.19 -12.87
CA ASP A 78 18.44 -50.24 -13.96
C ASP A 78 18.38 -48.77 -13.48
N VAL A 79 19.47 -48.02 -13.68
CA VAL A 79 19.62 -46.65 -13.18
C VAL A 79 18.62 -45.68 -13.84
N LEU A 80 18.32 -45.87 -15.13
CA LEU A 80 17.37 -45.02 -15.87
C LEU A 80 15.93 -45.20 -15.35
N SER A 81 15.52 -46.45 -15.13
CA SER A 81 14.21 -46.79 -14.58
C SER A 81 14.05 -46.22 -13.17
N ARG A 82 15.10 -46.29 -12.33
CA ARG A 82 15.11 -45.65 -11.01
C ARG A 82 15.10 -44.13 -11.09
N LEU A 83 15.79 -43.53 -12.05
CA LEU A 83 15.82 -42.08 -12.25
C LEU A 83 14.43 -41.51 -12.60
N ILE A 84 13.69 -42.20 -13.47
CA ILE A 84 12.31 -41.84 -13.88
C ILE A 84 11.35 -41.92 -12.68
N HIS A 85 11.44 -43.00 -11.88
CA HIS A 85 10.65 -43.10 -10.65
C HIS A 85 11.05 -42.05 -9.60
N GLY A 86 12.32 -41.65 -9.57
CA GLY A 86 12.82 -40.54 -8.77
C GLY A 86 12.16 -39.20 -9.14
N CYS A 87 11.82 -38.97 -10.42
CA CYS A 87 11.05 -37.78 -10.84
C CYS A 87 9.68 -37.70 -10.14
N ARG A 88 9.01 -38.85 -9.97
CA ARG A 88 7.71 -38.93 -9.28
C ARG A 88 7.85 -38.49 -7.82
N ILE A 89 8.86 -38.99 -7.12
CA ILE A 89 9.15 -38.59 -5.74
C ILE A 89 9.48 -37.09 -5.64
N ALA A 90 10.29 -36.56 -6.56
CA ALA A 90 10.64 -35.15 -6.61
C ALA A 90 9.40 -34.24 -6.78
N VAL A 91 8.48 -34.59 -7.69
CA VAL A 91 7.23 -33.83 -7.89
C VAL A 91 6.34 -33.87 -6.64
N ILE A 92 6.18 -35.04 -6.02
CA ILE A 92 5.38 -35.19 -4.80
C ILE A 92 5.99 -34.35 -3.67
N ALA A 93 7.31 -34.45 -3.48
CA ALA A 93 8.04 -33.68 -2.46
C ALA A 93 7.85 -32.17 -2.64
N ALA A 94 8.09 -31.67 -3.86
CA ALA A 94 7.93 -30.26 -4.21
C ALA A 94 6.51 -29.77 -3.95
N ALA A 95 5.49 -30.54 -4.37
CA ALA A 95 4.09 -30.18 -4.19
C ALA A 95 3.69 -30.16 -2.70
N GLU A 96 3.98 -31.22 -1.95
CA GLU A 96 3.60 -31.34 -0.54
C GLU A 96 4.30 -30.30 0.34
N GLY A 97 5.64 -30.24 0.26
CA GLY A 97 6.43 -29.33 1.10
C GLY A 97 6.06 -27.86 0.86
N THR A 98 5.89 -27.48 -0.41
CA THR A 98 5.52 -26.10 -0.76
C THR A 98 4.08 -25.78 -0.41
N ALA A 99 3.13 -26.71 -0.64
CA ALA A 99 1.72 -26.49 -0.28
C ALA A 99 1.56 -26.28 1.22
N ILE A 100 2.20 -27.11 2.05
CA ILE A 100 2.19 -26.95 3.51
C ILE A 100 2.79 -25.59 3.92
N ALA A 101 3.93 -25.22 3.33
CA ALA A 101 4.58 -23.94 3.61
C ALA A 101 3.68 -22.73 3.29
N VAL A 102 3.00 -22.75 2.14
CA VAL A 102 2.07 -21.69 1.73
C VAL A 102 0.82 -21.66 2.61
N LEU A 103 0.18 -22.81 2.82
CA LEU A 103 -1.08 -22.93 3.58
C LEU A 103 -0.92 -22.54 5.05
N LEU A 104 0.26 -22.75 5.64
CA LEU A 104 0.55 -22.31 7.00
C LEU A 104 1.06 -20.86 7.04
N GLY A 105 2.04 -20.53 6.20
CA GLY A 105 2.78 -19.28 6.28
C GLY A 105 1.95 -18.07 5.84
N VAL A 106 1.24 -18.17 4.71
CA VAL A 106 0.52 -17.01 4.14
C VAL A 106 -0.62 -16.54 5.04
N PRO A 107 -1.56 -17.40 5.50
CA PRO A 107 -2.66 -16.95 6.35
C PRO A 107 -2.17 -16.35 7.68
N LEU A 108 -1.15 -16.96 8.29
CA LEU A 108 -0.59 -16.47 9.54
C LEU A 108 0.13 -15.13 9.35
N GLY A 109 0.91 -14.98 8.26
CA GLY A 109 1.57 -13.73 7.89
C GLY A 109 0.58 -12.61 7.59
N LEU A 110 -0.51 -12.90 6.87
CA LEU A 110 -1.61 -11.98 6.62
C LEU A 110 -2.25 -11.50 7.94
N PHE A 111 -2.52 -12.44 8.84
CA PHE A 111 -3.17 -12.15 10.12
C PHE A 111 -2.31 -11.25 11.01
N ILE A 112 -1.04 -11.61 11.24
CA ILE A 112 -0.16 -10.84 12.12
C ILE A 112 0.26 -9.50 11.50
N GLY A 113 0.49 -9.45 10.18
CA GLY A 113 0.82 -8.21 9.49
C GLY A 113 -0.34 -7.21 9.53
N TYR A 114 -1.57 -7.69 9.44
CA TYR A 114 -2.74 -6.82 9.47
C TYR A 114 -3.06 -6.34 10.89
N ARG A 115 -3.12 -7.27 11.86
CA ARG A 115 -3.55 -6.99 13.23
C ARG A 115 -2.47 -6.30 14.05
N GLY A 116 -1.20 -6.65 13.81
CA GLY A 116 -0.04 -6.11 14.53
C GLY A 116 -0.06 -6.38 16.04
N GLY A 117 0.76 -5.63 16.77
CA GLY A 117 0.77 -5.62 18.23
C GLY A 117 1.29 -6.91 18.86
N TRP A 118 0.62 -7.38 19.91
CA TRP A 118 1.06 -8.54 20.71
C TRP A 118 1.17 -9.83 19.89
N TRP A 119 0.23 -10.07 18.97
CA TRP A 119 0.23 -11.25 18.10
C TRP A 119 1.46 -11.28 17.19
N ASP A 120 1.79 -10.12 16.62
CA ASP A 120 2.97 -9.97 15.79
C ASP A 120 4.26 -10.25 16.56
N TRP A 121 4.37 -9.68 17.78
CA TRP A 121 5.53 -9.88 18.64
C TRP A 121 5.75 -11.36 19.03
N ILE A 122 4.70 -12.07 19.47
CA ILE A 122 4.81 -13.50 19.83
C ILE A 122 5.23 -14.35 18.63
N VAL A 123 4.50 -14.21 17.52
CA VAL A 123 4.72 -15.09 16.36
C VAL A 123 6.10 -14.84 15.75
N MET A 124 6.53 -13.58 15.67
CA MET A 124 7.87 -13.25 15.19
C MET A 124 8.96 -13.78 16.13
N ARG A 125 8.76 -13.74 17.46
CA ARG A 125 9.72 -14.33 18.39
C ARG A 125 9.85 -15.85 18.24
N MET A 126 8.75 -16.55 17.95
CA MET A 126 8.79 -17.98 17.63
C MET A 126 9.52 -18.25 16.30
N VAL A 127 9.24 -17.45 15.27
CA VAL A 127 9.93 -17.55 13.98
C VAL A 127 11.43 -17.29 14.12
N GLU A 128 11.83 -16.26 14.87
CA GLU A 128 13.24 -15.96 15.18
C GLU A 128 13.93 -17.12 15.90
N ALA A 129 13.24 -17.75 16.87
CA ALA A 129 13.78 -18.92 17.57
C ALA A 129 13.99 -20.10 16.61
N ILE A 130 13.04 -20.39 15.71
CA ILE A 130 13.16 -21.48 14.72
C ILE A 130 14.30 -21.20 13.73
N VAL A 131 14.38 -19.98 13.20
CA VAL A 131 15.38 -19.58 12.19
C VAL A 131 16.79 -19.45 12.79
N SER A 132 16.92 -19.31 14.12
CA SER A 132 18.24 -19.31 14.77
C SER A 132 18.94 -20.67 14.75
N ILE A 133 18.20 -21.76 14.49
CA ILE A 133 18.74 -23.12 14.36
C ILE A 133 18.91 -23.42 12.86
N PRO A 134 20.04 -24.03 12.42
CA PRO A 134 20.19 -24.48 11.04
C PRO A 134 19.02 -25.36 10.61
N GLY A 135 18.37 -25.01 9.49
CA GLY A 135 17.12 -25.64 9.06
C GLY A 135 17.19 -27.16 8.93
N ILE A 136 18.33 -27.70 8.48
CA ILE A 136 18.55 -29.15 8.39
C ILE A 136 18.53 -29.82 9.78
N MET A 137 19.05 -29.18 10.82
CA MET A 137 19.00 -29.73 12.19
C MET A 137 17.56 -29.78 12.70
N VAL A 138 16.77 -28.73 12.45
CA VAL A 138 15.34 -28.70 12.80
C VAL A 138 14.60 -29.83 12.06
N ALA A 139 14.85 -30.00 10.76
CA ALA A 139 14.26 -31.07 9.97
C ALA A 139 14.62 -32.46 10.53
N ILE A 140 15.89 -32.70 10.88
CA ILE A 140 16.35 -33.96 11.49
C ILE A 140 15.63 -34.23 12.82
N VAL A 141 15.53 -33.24 13.70
CA VAL A 141 14.83 -33.40 15.00
C VAL A 141 13.35 -33.73 14.78
N ILE A 142 12.69 -33.04 13.87
CA ILE A 142 11.27 -33.29 13.55
C ILE A 142 11.09 -34.70 12.96
N ILE A 143 11.98 -35.12 12.05
CA ILE A 143 11.95 -36.47 11.48
C ILE A 143 12.28 -37.54 12.52
N ALA A 144 13.19 -37.28 13.46
CA ALA A 144 13.49 -38.20 14.55
C ALA A 144 12.26 -38.44 15.45
N LEU A 145 11.41 -37.43 15.61
CA LEU A 145 10.15 -37.53 16.37
C LEU A 145 9.03 -38.23 15.58
N LEU A 146 8.87 -37.92 14.29
CA LEU A 146 7.80 -38.46 13.44
C LEU A 146 8.15 -39.84 12.85
N GLY A 147 9.44 -40.20 12.83
CA GLY A 147 10.01 -41.31 12.09
C GLY A 147 10.36 -40.94 10.63
N PRO A 148 11.22 -41.74 9.98
CA PRO A 148 11.61 -41.51 8.59
C PRO A 148 10.45 -41.72 7.60
N GLY A 149 10.56 -41.11 6.43
CA GLY A 149 9.62 -41.25 5.32
C GLY A 149 9.36 -39.94 4.59
N LEU A 150 9.02 -40.04 3.29
CA LEU A 150 8.84 -38.90 2.40
C LEU A 150 7.84 -37.87 2.95
N HIS A 151 6.59 -38.28 3.20
CA HIS A 151 5.53 -37.37 3.63
C HIS A 151 5.83 -36.69 4.97
N LYS A 152 6.45 -37.42 5.91
CA LYS A 152 6.85 -36.88 7.22
C LYS A 152 7.96 -35.85 7.08
N ALA A 153 8.94 -36.11 6.21
CA ALA A 153 9.97 -35.15 5.86
C ALA A 153 9.37 -33.90 5.19
N MET A 154 8.36 -34.05 4.32
CA MET A 154 7.69 -32.91 3.68
C MET A 154 6.88 -32.07 4.67
N ILE A 155 6.26 -32.68 5.68
CA ILE A 155 5.63 -31.95 6.79
C ILE A 155 6.69 -31.13 7.56
N ALA A 156 7.82 -31.75 7.90
CA ALA A 156 8.92 -31.09 8.60
C ALA A 156 9.46 -29.88 7.84
N LEU A 157 9.77 -30.08 6.55
CA LEU A 157 10.27 -29.03 5.67
C LEU A 157 9.20 -27.97 5.39
N GLY A 158 7.94 -28.35 5.22
CA GLY A 158 6.83 -27.43 5.00
C GLY A 158 6.63 -26.48 6.18
N ILE A 159 6.70 -26.99 7.42
CA ILE A 159 6.67 -26.16 8.63
C ILE A 159 7.86 -25.20 8.66
N LEU A 160 9.06 -25.68 8.36
CA LEU A 160 10.27 -24.85 8.34
C LEU A 160 10.16 -23.71 7.31
N TYR A 161 9.80 -24.04 6.06
CA TYR A 161 9.67 -23.07 4.97
C TYR A 161 8.44 -22.16 5.11
N SER A 162 7.43 -22.55 5.90
CA SER A 162 6.28 -21.69 6.21
C SER A 162 6.70 -20.36 6.84
N THR A 163 7.82 -20.34 7.57
CA THR A 163 8.37 -19.12 8.18
C THR A 163 8.77 -18.07 7.14
N SER A 164 9.28 -18.48 5.98
CA SER A 164 9.62 -17.57 4.88
C SER A 164 8.36 -16.92 4.28
N PHE A 165 7.31 -17.72 4.05
CA PHE A 165 6.02 -17.21 3.56
C PHE A 165 5.33 -16.29 4.56
N LEU A 166 5.41 -16.62 5.84
CA LEU A 166 4.88 -15.78 6.91
C LEU A 166 5.55 -14.42 6.93
N ARG A 167 6.89 -14.39 6.90
CA ARG A 167 7.66 -13.14 6.88
C ARG A 167 7.38 -12.31 5.63
N LEU A 168 7.28 -12.96 4.48
CA LEU A 168 6.96 -12.31 3.21
C LEU A 168 5.56 -11.67 3.25
N ALA A 169 4.54 -12.47 3.55
CA ALA A 169 3.16 -11.99 3.62
C ALA A 169 3.01 -10.87 4.66
N ARG A 170 3.61 -11.01 5.84
CA ARG A 170 3.66 -9.95 6.86
C ARG A 170 4.30 -8.67 6.32
N GLY A 171 5.47 -8.77 5.69
CA GLY A 171 6.21 -7.63 5.15
C GLY A 171 5.42 -6.85 4.11
N VAL A 172 4.79 -7.55 3.16
CA VAL A 172 3.95 -6.93 2.14
C VAL A 172 2.71 -6.29 2.77
N VAL A 173 2.04 -6.96 3.71
CA VAL A 173 0.86 -6.38 4.39
C VAL A 173 1.21 -5.08 5.13
N LEU A 174 2.37 -5.05 5.80
CA LEU A 174 2.81 -3.85 6.51
C LEU A 174 3.02 -2.66 5.57
N ALA A 175 3.65 -2.90 4.41
CA ALA A 175 3.84 -1.87 3.39
C ALA A 175 2.50 -1.43 2.77
N GLU A 176 1.70 -2.38 2.29
CA GLU A 176 0.43 -2.11 1.60
C GLU A 176 -0.60 -1.44 2.52
N ARG A 177 -0.57 -1.69 3.83
CA ARG A 177 -1.49 -1.06 4.79
C ARG A 177 -1.33 0.46 4.86
N GLU A 178 -0.16 0.99 4.52
CA GLU A 178 0.14 2.42 4.59
C GLU A 178 -0.24 3.19 3.32
N GLU A 179 -0.48 2.47 2.22
CA GLU A 179 -0.81 3.01 0.91
C GLU A 179 -2.11 3.84 0.90
N VAL A 180 -2.14 4.84 0.01
CA VAL A 180 -3.25 5.80 -0.07
C VAL A 180 -4.55 5.11 -0.48
N TYR A 181 -4.50 4.13 -1.39
CA TYR A 181 -5.69 3.38 -1.80
C TYR A 181 -6.31 2.57 -0.65
N VAL A 182 -5.51 2.08 0.32
CA VAL A 182 -6.02 1.40 1.51
C VAL A 182 -6.70 2.39 2.45
N ARG A 183 -6.13 3.58 2.63
CA ARG A 183 -6.80 4.67 3.37
C ARG A 183 -8.11 5.06 2.70
N SER A 184 -8.12 5.15 1.37
CA SER A 184 -9.32 5.42 0.58
C SER A 184 -10.39 4.35 0.76
N ALA A 185 -10.02 3.06 0.77
CA ALA A 185 -10.96 1.98 1.10
C ALA A 185 -11.55 2.12 2.52
N ARG A 186 -10.77 2.57 3.51
CA ARG A 186 -11.29 2.88 4.85
C ARG A 186 -12.18 4.11 4.89
N VAL A 187 -11.90 5.16 4.09
CA VAL A 187 -12.79 6.33 3.93
C VAL A 187 -14.15 5.91 3.41
N ILE A 188 -14.21 4.88 2.59
CA ILE A 188 -15.47 4.32 2.09
C ILE A 188 -16.12 3.39 3.12
N GLY A 189 -15.50 3.19 4.28
CA GLY A 189 -16.03 2.37 5.36
C GLY A 189 -16.01 0.88 5.03
N ALA A 190 -15.03 0.41 4.25
CA ALA A 190 -14.75 -1.00 4.10
C ALA A 190 -14.23 -1.59 5.43
N SER A 191 -14.71 -2.78 5.79
CA SER A 191 -14.26 -3.49 6.99
C SER A 191 -12.84 -4.00 6.83
N ASP A 192 -12.15 -4.18 7.96
CA ASP A 192 -10.78 -4.65 8.00
C ASP A 192 -10.53 -5.95 7.22
N SER A 193 -11.43 -6.93 7.36
CA SER A 193 -11.37 -8.22 6.65
C SER A 193 -11.54 -8.06 5.13
N ARG A 194 -12.38 -7.12 4.70
CA ARG A 194 -12.62 -6.83 3.28
C ARG A 194 -11.42 -6.12 2.68
N ILE A 195 -10.82 -5.18 3.40
CA ILE A 195 -9.57 -4.54 3.01
C ILE A 195 -8.47 -5.57 2.80
N LEU A 196 -8.28 -6.47 3.77
CA LEU A 196 -7.27 -7.53 3.67
C LEU A 196 -7.50 -8.42 2.44
N LEU A 197 -8.68 -9.04 2.32
CA LEU A 197 -8.94 -10.04 1.28
C LEU A 197 -9.06 -9.46 -0.12
N ARG A 198 -9.57 -8.23 -0.25
CA ARG A 198 -9.92 -7.65 -1.55
C ARG A 198 -8.92 -6.62 -2.03
N HIS A 199 -8.27 -5.87 -1.14
CA HIS A 199 -7.34 -4.81 -1.55
C HIS A 199 -5.87 -5.19 -1.35
N ILE A 200 -5.54 -5.99 -0.33
CA ILE A 200 -4.15 -6.33 0.00
C ILE A 200 -3.72 -7.67 -0.61
N VAL A 201 -4.53 -8.74 -0.45
CA VAL A 201 -4.19 -10.10 -0.95
C VAL A 201 -3.86 -10.14 -2.45
N PRO A 202 -4.58 -9.47 -3.36
CA PRO A 202 -4.23 -9.45 -4.78
C PRO A 202 -2.84 -8.87 -5.05
N ASN A 203 -2.39 -7.91 -4.24
CA ASN A 203 -1.07 -7.29 -4.35
C ASN A 203 0.06 -8.15 -3.74
N ILE A 204 -0.28 -9.20 -2.97
CA ILE A 204 0.68 -10.18 -2.42
C ILE A 204 0.99 -11.29 -3.44
N ALA A 205 0.10 -11.55 -4.40
CA ALA A 205 0.28 -12.64 -5.35
C ALA A 205 1.62 -12.59 -6.12
N PRO A 206 2.09 -11.42 -6.61
CA PRO A 206 3.37 -11.35 -7.31
C PRO A 206 4.59 -11.82 -6.50
N PRO A 207 4.90 -11.25 -5.32
CA PRO A 207 6.03 -11.74 -4.53
C PRO A 207 5.82 -13.18 -4.04
N LEU A 208 4.56 -13.59 -3.81
CA LEU A 208 4.25 -14.96 -3.39
C LEU A 208 4.61 -15.99 -4.46
N ILE A 209 4.33 -15.71 -5.74
CA ILE A 209 4.66 -16.63 -6.84
C ILE A 209 6.17 -16.84 -6.93
N VAL A 210 6.96 -15.77 -6.81
CA VAL A 210 8.43 -15.84 -6.81
C VAL A 210 8.94 -16.67 -5.62
N GLN A 211 8.34 -16.48 -4.44
CA GLN A 211 8.72 -17.25 -3.26
C GLN A 211 8.34 -18.73 -3.39
N ILE A 212 7.22 -19.05 -4.05
CA ILE A 212 6.81 -20.42 -4.36
C ILE A 212 7.87 -21.10 -5.22
N THR A 213 8.32 -20.48 -6.32
CA THR A 213 9.33 -21.09 -7.20
C THR A 213 10.65 -21.34 -6.49
N LEU A 214 11.13 -20.36 -5.70
CA LEU A 214 12.36 -20.54 -4.90
C LEU A 214 12.21 -21.66 -3.86
N THR A 215 11.03 -21.77 -3.23
CA THR A 215 10.77 -22.80 -2.23
C THR A 215 10.69 -24.18 -2.84
N VAL A 216 10.11 -24.33 -4.04
CA VAL A 216 10.11 -25.62 -4.77
C VAL A 216 11.54 -26.12 -4.99
N GLY A 217 12.45 -25.27 -5.47
CA GLY A 217 13.86 -25.64 -5.64
C GLY A 217 14.53 -26.02 -4.31
N ALA A 218 14.28 -25.24 -3.25
CA ALA A 218 14.84 -25.49 -1.92
C ALA A 218 14.32 -26.81 -1.30
N VAL A 219 13.03 -27.12 -1.46
CA VAL A 219 12.41 -28.37 -1.01
C VAL A 219 13.01 -29.57 -1.74
N LEU A 220 13.20 -29.49 -3.06
CA LEU A 220 13.84 -30.55 -3.85
C LEU A 220 15.27 -30.84 -3.38
N LEU A 221 16.07 -29.79 -3.15
CA LEU A 221 17.44 -29.95 -2.64
C LEU A 221 17.45 -30.53 -1.21
N SER A 222 16.52 -30.09 -0.37
CA SER A 222 16.40 -30.56 1.02
C SER A 222 15.94 -32.02 1.07
N GLU A 223 15.00 -32.42 0.21
CA GLU A 223 14.56 -33.81 0.07
C GLU A 223 15.73 -34.69 -0.37
N ALA A 224 16.45 -34.31 -1.42
CA ALA A 224 17.60 -35.06 -1.91
C ALA A 224 18.67 -35.22 -0.82
N GLY A 225 18.95 -34.16 -0.05
CA GLY A 225 19.88 -34.20 1.08
C GLY A 225 19.41 -35.09 2.24
N LEU A 226 18.13 -35.04 2.60
CA LEU A 226 17.56 -35.89 3.65
C LEU A 226 17.52 -37.37 3.24
N SER A 227 17.13 -37.65 2.00
CA SER A 227 17.18 -38.98 1.40
C SER A 227 18.62 -39.50 1.29
N PHE A 228 19.59 -38.62 1.03
CA PHE A 228 21.01 -38.98 1.04
C PHE A 228 21.52 -39.41 2.43
N ILE A 229 20.98 -38.83 3.51
CA ILE A 229 21.34 -39.16 4.90
C ILE A 229 20.46 -40.31 5.45
N GLY A 230 19.53 -40.84 4.67
CA GLY A 230 18.64 -41.93 5.06
C GLY A 230 17.44 -41.52 5.93
N LEU A 231 17.13 -40.22 6.01
CA LEU A 231 16.02 -39.66 6.78
C LEU A 231 14.78 -39.36 5.91
N GLY A 232 14.95 -39.30 4.60
CA GLY A 232 13.89 -39.10 3.61
C GLY A 232 13.23 -40.40 3.17
N VAL A 233 13.24 -40.64 1.87
CA VAL A 233 12.67 -41.84 1.22
C VAL A 233 13.42 -43.08 1.68
N GLN A 234 12.69 -44.15 1.98
CA GLN A 234 13.26 -45.39 2.48
C GLN A 234 13.32 -46.45 1.36
N PRO A 235 14.34 -47.32 1.33
CA PRO A 235 14.33 -48.49 0.46
C PRO A 235 13.06 -49.33 0.68
N PRO A 236 12.45 -49.90 -0.37
CA PRO A 236 13.01 -50.13 -1.70
C PRO A 236 12.82 -48.98 -2.70
N ASP A 237 12.09 -47.92 -2.35
CA ASP A 237 11.73 -46.84 -3.27
C ASP A 237 12.95 -46.06 -3.79
N ALA A 238 12.85 -45.59 -5.05
CA ALA A 238 13.90 -44.84 -5.71
C ALA A 238 13.66 -43.32 -5.58
N SER A 239 14.61 -42.61 -5.00
CA SER A 239 14.70 -41.14 -5.03
C SER A 239 16.10 -40.70 -5.50
N TRP A 240 16.23 -39.49 -6.04
CA TRP A 240 17.54 -39.01 -6.48
C TRP A 240 18.55 -38.94 -5.32
N GLY A 241 18.10 -38.61 -4.11
CA GLY A 241 18.94 -38.60 -2.91
C GLY A 241 19.43 -39.99 -2.50
N THR A 242 18.55 -41.01 -2.51
CA THR A 242 18.94 -42.40 -2.21
C THR A 242 19.88 -42.98 -3.28
N MET A 243 19.67 -42.63 -4.56
CA MET A 243 20.59 -43.00 -5.64
C MET A 243 21.99 -42.40 -5.45
N LEU A 244 22.08 -41.13 -5.02
CA LEU A 244 23.35 -40.48 -4.70
C LEU A 244 24.02 -41.13 -3.47
N ASN A 245 23.25 -41.52 -2.45
CA ASN A 245 23.79 -42.22 -1.28
C ASN A 245 24.42 -43.57 -1.68
N SER A 246 23.70 -44.37 -2.47
CA SER A 246 24.25 -45.62 -2.99
C SER A 246 25.49 -45.38 -3.84
N ALA A 247 25.46 -44.40 -4.74
CA ALA A 247 26.63 -44.07 -5.58
C ALA A 247 27.85 -43.62 -4.76
N ALA A 248 27.64 -42.90 -3.65
CA ALA A 248 28.72 -42.45 -2.77
C ALA A 248 29.52 -43.60 -2.17
N ALA A 249 28.87 -44.74 -1.88
CA ALA A 249 29.53 -45.93 -1.35
C ALA A 249 30.44 -46.64 -2.38
N PHE A 250 30.23 -46.40 -3.68
CA PHE A 250 30.93 -47.07 -4.78
C PHE A 250 31.71 -46.10 -5.69
N MET A 251 32.06 -44.91 -5.19
CA MET A 251 32.77 -43.90 -6.00
C MET A 251 34.08 -44.40 -6.59
N ASP A 252 34.84 -45.23 -5.86
CA ASP A 252 36.11 -45.80 -6.33
C ASP A 252 35.92 -46.84 -7.45
N LEU A 253 34.74 -47.45 -7.53
CA LEU A 253 34.42 -48.53 -8.48
C LEU A 253 33.69 -48.01 -9.71
N ASN A 254 32.69 -47.15 -9.51
CA ASN A 254 31.84 -46.62 -10.57
C ASN A 254 31.29 -45.23 -10.20
N TRP A 255 32.15 -44.23 -10.33
CA TRP A 255 31.80 -42.82 -10.11
C TRP A 255 30.64 -42.31 -11.01
N PHE A 256 30.38 -42.97 -12.15
CA PHE A 256 29.32 -42.56 -13.08
C PHE A 256 27.93 -42.65 -12.45
N LEU A 257 27.72 -43.53 -11.47
CA LEU A 257 26.41 -43.70 -10.80
C LEU A 257 25.90 -42.42 -10.11
N ALA A 258 26.79 -41.51 -9.73
CA ALA A 258 26.42 -40.23 -9.12
C ALA A 258 25.96 -39.18 -10.14
N ILE A 259 26.37 -39.30 -11.42
CA ILE A 259 26.14 -38.25 -12.42
C ILE A 259 24.65 -38.14 -12.80
N PRO A 260 23.93 -39.22 -13.18
CA PRO A 260 22.53 -39.09 -13.60
C PRO A 260 21.61 -38.44 -12.57
N PRO A 261 21.56 -38.88 -11.29
CA PRO A 261 20.72 -38.21 -10.29
C PRO A 261 21.19 -36.78 -9.99
N GLY A 262 22.51 -36.50 -10.02
CA GLY A 262 23.04 -35.15 -9.84
C GLY A 262 22.61 -34.17 -10.94
N ILE A 263 22.72 -34.58 -12.21
CA ILE A 263 22.26 -33.77 -13.36
C ILE A 263 20.74 -33.54 -13.29
N ALA A 264 19.96 -34.57 -12.93
CA ALA A 264 18.51 -34.42 -12.79
C ALA A 264 18.14 -33.36 -11.74
N ILE A 265 18.80 -33.36 -10.58
CA ILE A 265 18.60 -32.33 -9.55
C ILE A 265 18.98 -30.94 -10.08
N ILE A 266 20.17 -30.79 -10.69
CA ILE A 266 20.67 -29.50 -11.19
C ILE A 266 19.73 -28.91 -12.25
N LEU A 267 19.35 -29.71 -13.25
CA LEU A 267 18.48 -29.25 -14.33
C LEU A 267 17.10 -28.87 -13.81
N THR A 268 16.56 -29.65 -12.87
CA THR A 268 15.24 -29.37 -12.29
C THR A 268 15.25 -28.06 -11.49
N VAL A 269 16.21 -27.90 -10.58
CA VAL A 269 16.30 -26.70 -9.73
C VAL A 269 16.55 -25.45 -10.59
N LEU A 270 17.44 -25.55 -11.60
CA LEU A 270 17.70 -24.44 -12.50
C LEU A 270 16.46 -24.07 -13.32
N ALA A 271 15.71 -25.05 -13.82
CA ALA A 271 14.49 -24.81 -14.59
C ALA A 271 13.39 -24.14 -13.74
N VAL A 272 13.19 -24.59 -12.50
CA VAL A 272 12.23 -23.97 -11.57
C VAL A 272 12.60 -22.53 -11.26
N ASN A 273 13.87 -22.26 -10.94
CA ASN A 273 14.32 -20.90 -10.58
C ASN A 273 14.20 -19.93 -11.76
N LEU A 274 14.60 -20.37 -12.96
CA LEU A 274 14.52 -19.53 -14.16
C LEU A 274 13.07 -19.14 -14.49
N ILE A 275 12.11 -20.05 -14.32
CA ILE A 275 10.69 -19.75 -14.53
C ILE A 275 10.20 -18.73 -13.49
N GLY A 276 10.66 -18.83 -12.25
CA GLY A 276 10.38 -17.83 -11.21
C GLY A 276 10.84 -16.43 -11.59
N ASP A 277 12.05 -16.28 -12.13
CA ASP A 277 12.60 -14.99 -12.55
C ASP A 277 11.84 -14.37 -13.72
N VAL A 278 11.36 -15.19 -14.67
CA VAL A 278 10.53 -14.69 -15.78
C VAL A 278 9.18 -14.17 -15.29
N ILE A 279 8.55 -14.90 -14.37
CA ILE A 279 7.29 -14.48 -13.77
C ILE A 279 7.51 -13.18 -12.98
N ARG A 280 8.64 -13.05 -12.28
CA ARG A 280 9.05 -11.83 -11.59
C ARG A 280 9.16 -10.64 -12.54
N ASP A 281 9.86 -10.78 -13.66
CA ASP A 281 10.10 -9.70 -14.62
C ASP A 281 8.83 -9.28 -15.37
N GLY A 282 7.90 -10.21 -15.58
CA GLY A 282 6.58 -9.93 -16.17
C GLY A 282 5.66 -9.13 -15.25
N ILE A 283 5.82 -9.25 -13.92
CA ILE A 283 4.94 -8.63 -12.94
C ILE A 283 5.61 -7.42 -12.23
N GLY A 284 6.95 -7.33 -12.24
CA GLY A 284 7.74 -6.37 -11.47
C GLY A 284 7.80 -4.93 -12.00
N ARG A 285 7.00 -4.54 -13.00
CA ARG A 285 6.91 -3.14 -13.43
C ARG A 285 5.95 -2.35 -12.54
N GLY A 286 6.42 -2.03 -11.35
CA GLY A 286 5.76 -1.11 -10.44
C GLY A 286 5.97 -1.56 -9.01
N ILE A 287 7.05 -1.09 -8.39
CA ILE A 287 7.23 -0.78 -6.96
C ILE A 287 8.72 -0.40 -6.86
N ALA A 288 9.01 0.90 -7.03
CA ALA A 288 10.22 1.51 -6.53
C ALA A 288 9.79 2.37 -5.34
N ALA A 289 9.83 1.78 -4.14
CA ALA A 289 9.65 2.53 -2.90
C ALA A 289 10.99 3.16 -2.53
N GLU A 290 11.05 4.49 -2.48
CA GLU A 290 12.19 5.21 -1.93
C GLU A 290 12.29 4.99 -0.40
N PRO A 291 13.50 4.85 0.16
CA PRO A 291 13.67 4.72 1.60
C PRO A 291 13.45 6.08 2.29
N ARG A 292 12.41 6.17 3.13
CA ARG A 292 12.21 7.33 4.03
C ARG A 292 13.20 7.25 5.20
N ALA A 293 13.93 8.34 5.38
CA ALA A 293 14.99 8.51 6.35
C ALA A 293 14.50 8.49 7.81
N ASP A 294 15.28 7.82 8.66
CA ASP A 294 15.16 7.77 10.11
C ASP A 294 15.27 9.16 10.75
N VAL A 295 14.23 9.55 11.50
CA VAL A 295 14.29 10.72 12.38
C VAL A 295 14.80 10.25 13.74
N ALA A 296 16.11 10.37 13.92
CA ALA A 296 16.79 10.14 15.19
C ALA A 296 16.46 11.24 16.22
N ALA A 297 16.40 10.80 17.47
CA ALA A 297 16.05 11.50 18.70
C ALA A 297 16.62 12.91 18.86
N ALA A 298 15.73 13.88 19.09
CA ALA A 298 16.05 15.13 19.78
C ALA A 298 15.55 15.04 21.22
N ARG A 299 16.50 14.90 22.16
CA ARG A 299 16.29 15.09 23.60
C ARG A 299 16.31 16.58 23.91
N SER A 300 15.27 17.11 24.59
CA SER A 300 15.38 18.01 25.76
C SER A 300 14.06 18.76 26.05
N ALA A 301 13.86 19.03 27.34
CA ALA A 301 12.91 19.94 28.00
C ALA A 301 11.41 19.57 27.96
N ALA A 302 10.96 18.99 29.06
CA ALA A 302 9.56 18.83 29.41
C ALA A 302 8.89 20.20 29.58
N VAL A 303 7.74 20.38 28.93
CA VAL A 303 6.80 21.46 29.22
C VAL A 303 5.55 20.82 29.80
N GLU A 304 5.24 21.15 31.04
CA GLU A 304 4.00 20.73 31.72
C GLU A 304 2.77 21.39 31.08
N PRO A 305 1.60 20.71 31.08
CA PRO A 305 0.38 21.25 30.52
C PRO A 305 -0.18 22.34 31.43
N THR A 306 -0.16 23.59 30.96
CA THR A 306 -0.84 24.70 31.63
C THR A 306 -2.35 24.63 31.38
N ALA A 307 -3.08 24.91 32.46
CA ALA A 307 -4.53 24.79 32.59
C ALA A 307 -5.32 25.46 31.47
N ALA A 308 -6.46 24.84 31.16
CA ALA A 308 -7.46 25.32 30.22
C ALA A 308 -7.95 26.73 30.60
N THR A 309 -7.60 27.72 29.78
CA THR A 309 -8.32 28.99 29.73
C THR A 309 -9.57 28.79 28.89
N GLU A 310 -10.73 29.23 29.41
CA GLU A 310 -12.01 29.25 28.70
C GLU A 310 -11.85 29.86 27.30
N ALA A 311 -11.88 29.00 26.28
CA ALA A 311 -11.89 29.42 24.89
C ALA A 311 -13.27 29.98 24.54
N ALA A 312 -13.31 31.13 23.88
CA ALA A 312 -14.53 31.73 23.37
C ALA A 312 -15.29 30.71 22.50
N ALA A 313 -16.53 30.41 22.87
CA ALA A 313 -17.38 29.51 22.11
C ALA A 313 -17.60 30.06 20.70
N LEU A 314 -17.33 29.25 19.67
CA LEU A 314 -17.65 29.59 18.30
C LEU A 314 -19.15 29.95 18.18
N PRO A 315 -19.51 31.02 17.45
CA PRO A 315 -20.90 31.32 17.18
C PRO A 315 -21.59 30.10 16.55
N ARG A 316 -22.74 29.69 17.09
CA ARG A 316 -23.55 28.60 16.49
C ARG A 316 -24.08 29.09 15.15
N VAL A 317 -23.71 28.38 14.09
CA VAL A 317 -24.28 28.59 12.75
C VAL A 317 -25.53 27.73 12.64
N GLU A 318 -26.64 28.29 12.13
CA GLU A 318 -27.85 27.50 11.85
C GLU A 318 -27.55 26.50 10.72
N ASN A 319 -28.10 25.29 10.80
CA ASN A 319 -27.88 24.19 9.84
C ASN A 319 -26.41 23.74 9.69
N GLU A 320 -25.65 23.70 10.79
CA GLU A 320 -24.27 23.22 10.85
C GLU A 320 -24.19 21.69 10.59
N VAL A 321 -23.46 21.29 9.53
CA VAL A 321 -23.19 19.88 9.20
C VAL A 321 -21.99 19.37 9.98
N LEU A 322 -20.91 20.15 10.05
CA LEU A 322 -19.68 19.79 10.76
C LEU A 322 -19.31 20.88 11.75
N ARG A 323 -19.00 20.48 12.98
CA ARG A 323 -18.45 21.34 14.03
C ARG A 323 -17.19 20.70 14.61
N VAL A 324 -16.08 21.42 14.56
CA VAL A 324 -14.82 21.04 15.18
C VAL A 324 -14.50 22.06 16.26
N GLU A 325 -14.27 21.61 17.49
CA GLU A 325 -13.93 22.50 18.61
C GLU A 325 -12.68 22.01 19.32
N ASN A 326 -11.74 22.93 19.57
CA ASN A 326 -10.56 22.75 20.39
C ASN A 326 -9.77 21.49 20.02
N LEU A 327 -9.75 21.12 18.74
CA LEU A 327 -9.14 19.89 18.27
C LEU A 327 -7.62 19.96 18.48
N GLN A 328 -7.10 18.96 19.17
CA GLN A 328 -5.66 18.79 19.36
C GLN A 328 -5.20 17.43 18.85
N VAL A 329 -4.20 17.44 17.98
CA VAL A 329 -3.56 16.24 17.42
C VAL A 329 -2.10 16.24 17.84
N VAL A 330 -1.64 15.11 18.36
CA VAL A 330 -0.24 14.90 18.77
C VAL A 330 0.33 13.67 18.06
N VAL A 331 1.64 13.67 17.84
CA VAL A 331 2.41 12.50 17.37
C VAL A 331 3.27 11.92 18.49
N GLY A 332 3.28 10.58 18.61
CA GLY A 332 4.14 9.84 19.54
C GLY A 332 3.44 9.27 20.78
N THR A 333 4.15 8.38 21.51
CA THR A 333 3.71 7.78 22.77
C THR A 333 4.15 8.65 23.97
N GLY A 334 3.29 8.84 24.97
CA GLY A 334 3.58 9.72 26.13
C GLY A 334 3.17 11.19 25.90
N VAL A 335 4.07 12.14 26.22
CA VAL A 335 3.79 13.59 26.23
C VAL A 335 3.42 14.13 24.83
N GLY A 336 3.86 13.48 23.75
CA GLY A 336 3.42 13.75 22.37
C GLY A 336 3.81 15.13 21.83
N VAL A 337 4.30 15.20 20.60
CA VAL A 337 4.56 16.50 19.95
C VAL A 337 3.26 16.99 19.32
N PRO A 338 2.75 18.18 19.67
CA PRO A 338 1.55 18.71 19.03
C PRO A 338 1.80 18.97 17.54
N ILE A 339 0.84 18.58 16.71
CA ILE A 339 0.78 18.82 15.26
C ILE A 339 -0.35 19.78 14.92
N ILE A 340 -1.47 19.67 15.64
CA ILE A 340 -2.61 20.59 15.57
C ILE A 340 -2.95 21.01 16.99
N THR A 341 -3.26 22.28 17.21
CA THR A 341 -3.58 22.83 18.53
C THR A 341 -4.75 23.78 18.42
N ASP A 342 -5.77 23.56 19.26
CA ASP A 342 -6.86 24.52 19.43
C ASP A 342 -7.52 24.92 18.08
N LEU A 343 -7.75 23.90 17.25
CA LEU A 343 -8.38 24.07 15.95
C LEU A 343 -9.89 24.02 16.12
N SER A 344 -10.56 25.12 15.77
CA SER A 344 -11.99 25.31 15.95
C SER A 344 -12.59 25.95 14.71
N PHE A 345 -13.58 25.29 14.08
CA PHE A 345 -14.35 25.82 12.95
C PHE A 345 -15.66 25.04 12.76
N GLY A 346 -16.60 25.64 12.02
CA GLY A 346 -17.88 25.05 11.66
C GLY A 346 -18.17 25.22 10.16
N ILE A 347 -18.90 24.28 9.59
CA ILE A 347 -19.36 24.30 8.18
C ILE A 347 -20.87 24.06 8.14
N ALA A 348 -21.60 24.99 7.56
CA ALA A 348 -23.03 24.88 7.32
C ALA A 348 -23.35 23.97 6.11
N ARG A 349 -24.59 23.52 6.04
CA ARG A 349 -25.09 22.78 4.88
C ARG A 349 -25.05 23.65 3.63
N GLY A 350 -24.50 23.12 2.54
CA GLY A 350 -24.32 23.87 1.29
C GLY A 350 -23.25 24.95 1.36
N GLU A 351 -22.40 24.97 2.40
CA GLU A 351 -21.26 25.90 2.50
C GLU A 351 -19.96 25.18 2.07
N THR A 352 -19.12 25.89 1.30
CA THR A 352 -17.74 25.52 1.03
C THR A 352 -16.79 26.33 1.91
N LEU A 353 -16.16 25.65 2.88
CA LEU A 353 -15.09 26.22 3.70
C LEU A 353 -13.73 25.85 3.12
N GLY A 354 -12.96 26.87 2.72
CA GLY A 354 -11.57 26.73 2.30
C GLY A 354 -10.62 26.63 3.49
N LEU A 355 -9.81 25.57 3.59
CA LEU A 355 -8.72 25.48 4.55
C LEU A 355 -7.38 25.68 3.84
N VAL A 356 -6.73 26.82 4.11
CA VAL A 356 -5.57 27.30 3.34
C VAL A 356 -4.36 27.51 4.23
N GLY A 357 -3.15 27.31 3.69
CA GLY A 357 -1.89 27.55 4.39
C GLY A 357 -0.70 26.87 3.71
N GLU A 358 0.52 27.23 4.11
CA GLU A 358 1.76 26.61 3.61
C GLU A 358 1.76 25.08 3.79
N SER A 359 2.58 24.38 3.00
CA SER A 359 2.78 22.93 3.16
C SER A 359 3.27 22.60 4.59
N GLY A 360 2.75 21.49 5.15
CA GLY A 360 3.07 21.07 6.52
C GLY A 360 2.37 21.86 7.64
N SER A 361 1.45 22.78 7.32
CA SER A 361 0.66 23.53 8.33
C SER A 361 -0.35 22.67 9.09
N GLY A 362 -0.71 21.48 8.61
CA GLY A 362 -1.64 20.55 9.26
C GLY A 362 -2.97 20.32 8.53
N LYS A 363 -3.17 20.88 7.32
CA LYS A 363 -4.45 20.84 6.59
C LYS A 363 -4.97 19.44 6.29
N THR A 364 -4.18 18.60 5.60
CA THR A 364 -4.50 17.19 5.34
C THR A 364 -4.76 16.42 6.64
N MET A 365 -3.99 16.72 7.70
CA MET A 365 -4.15 16.08 9.00
C MET A 365 -5.49 16.41 9.66
N THR A 366 -6.05 17.61 9.43
CA THR A 366 -7.40 17.98 9.87
C THR A 366 -8.46 17.07 9.24
N GLY A 367 -8.41 16.85 7.92
CA GLY A 367 -9.35 15.96 7.22
C GLY A 367 -9.26 14.51 7.71
N LEU A 368 -8.03 14.00 7.87
CA LEU A 368 -7.79 12.65 8.41
C LEU A 368 -8.21 12.52 9.88
N ALA A 369 -8.10 13.59 10.68
CA ALA A 369 -8.56 13.62 12.06
C ALA A 369 -10.09 13.53 12.16
N ILE A 370 -10.81 14.27 11.32
CA ILE A 370 -12.29 14.22 11.20
C ILE A 370 -12.73 12.78 10.90
N LEU A 371 -12.06 12.14 9.95
CA LEU A 371 -12.36 10.77 9.56
C LEU A 371 -11.80 9.71 10.51
N ARG A 372 -11.04 10.05 11.56
CA ARG A 372 -10.32 9.09 12.43
C ARG A 372 -9.42 8.11 11.66
N LEU A 373 -8.77 8.57 10.60
CA LEU A 373 -7.89 7.78 9.73
C LEU A 373 -6.40 8.15 9.87
N MET A 374 -6.06 8.87 10.93
CA MET A 374 -4.67 9.19 11.24
C MET A 374 -3.90 7.90 11.59
N GLY A 375 -2.79 7.64 10.88
CA GLY A 375 -1.89 6.50 11.12
C GLY A 375 -0.66 6.88 11.96
N GLY A 376 0.31 5.96 12.10
CA GLY A 376 1.68 6.30 12.51
C GLY A 376 1.85 6.97 13.88
N GLY A 377 1.08 6.57 14.90
CA GLY A 377 1.22 7.11 16.26
C GLY A 377 0.65 8.52 16.46
N LEU A 378 -0.15 9.01 15.52
CA LEU A 378 -0.94 10.24 15.65
C LEU A 378 -2.25 9.96 16.40
N ARG A 379 -2.60 10.81 17.37
CA ARG A 379 -3.86 10.69 18.14
C ARG A 379 -4.48 12.05 18.41
N THR A 380 -5.81 12.08 18.47
CA THR A 380 -6.54 13.21 19.03
C THR A 380 -6.48 13.13 20.56
N THR A 381 -6.07 14.21 21.23
CA THR A 381 -6.03 14.27 22.69
C THR A 381 -7.24 14.99 23.25
N HIS A 382 -7.54 16.17 22.71
CA HIS A 382 -8.62 17.05 23.16
C HIS A 382 -9.52 17.49 21.99
N GLY A 383 -10.65 18.11 22.33
CA GLY A 383 -11.61 18.69 21.39
C GLY A 383 -12.88 17.86 21.14
N SER A 384 -13.76 18.32 20.29
CA SER A 384 -14.95 17.58 19.83
C SER A 384 -15.03 17.65 18.31
N ILE A 385 -15.59 16.62 17.68
CA ILE A 385 -15.86 16.60 16.24
C ILE A 385 -17.28 16.12 16.07
N THR A 386 -18.20 17.03 15.80
CA THR A 386 -19.64 16.75 15.72
C THR A 386 -20.08 16.82 14.27
N LEU A 387 -20.78 15.79 13.79
CA LEU A 387 -21.38 15.71 12.45
C LEU A 387 -22.89 15.54 12.59
N ASP A 388 -23.68 16.47 12.02
CA ASP A 388 -25.15 16.50 12.13
C ASP A 388 -25.63 16.26 13.59
N GLY A 389 -24.96 16.92 14.56
CA GLY A 389 -25.25 16.82 16.00
C GLY A 389 -24.66 15.59 16.72
N ARG A 390 -23.97 14.68 16.02
CA ARG A 390 -23.38 13.46 16.58
C ARG A 390 -21.86 13.56 16.73
N ASP A 391 -21.34 13.37 17.96
CA ASP A 391 -19.89 13.36 18.19
C ASP A 391 -19.22 12.09 17.62
N LEU A 392 -18.36 12.28 16.62
CA LEU A 392 -17.61 11.23 15.92
C LEU A 392 -16.52 10.58 16.80
N ARG A 393 -16.01 11.29 17.82
CA ARG A 393 -14.98 10.76 18.72
C ARG A 393 -15.53 9.65 19.62
N SER A 394 -16.79 9.75 20.02
CA SER A 394 -17.47 8.79 20.88
C SER A 394 -17.86 7.47 20.18
N LEU A 395 -17.79 7.42 18.84
CA LEU A 395 -18.27 6.28 18.07
C LEU A 395 -17.34 5.06 18.19
N SER A 396 -17.93 3.87 18.24
CA SER A 396 -17.20 2.62 18.02
C SER A 396 -16.71 2.53 16.57
N ASP A 397 -15.70 1.69 16.31
CA ASP A 397 -15.14 1.54 14.95
C ASP A 397 -16.20 1.10 13.93
N ARG A 398 -17.10 0.19 14.30
CA ARG A 398 -18.23 -0.23 13.45
C ARG A 398 -19.20 0.91 13.14
N GLN A 399 -19.47 1.79 14.10
CA GLN A 399 -20.31 2.97 13.86
C GLN A 399 -19.61 3.98 12.98
N MET A 400 -18.29 4.16 13.16
CA MET A 400 -17.49 5.05 12.32
C MET A 400 -17.39 4.53 10.88
N GLU A 401 -17.30 3.22 10.67
CA GLU A 401 -17.40 2.60 9.34
C GLU A 401 -18.71 2.97 8.63
N GLN A 402 -19.82 3.17 9.35
CA GLN A 402 -21.10 3.59 8.75
C GLN A 402 -21.17 5.09 8.45
N VAL A 403 -20.39 5.91 9.14
CA VAL A 403 -20.25 7.35 8.82
C VAL A 403 -19.40 7.53 7.57
N ARG A 404 -18.27 6.83 7.52
CA ARG A 404 -17.31 6.83 6.42
C ARG A 404 -17.92 6.29 5.13
N GLY A 405 -17.87 7.10 4.08
CA GLY A 405 -18.33 6.78 2.74
C GLY A 405 -19.82 7.02 2.53
N ASN A 406 -20.60 7.12 3.61
CA ASN A 406 -22.03 7.45 3.56
C ASN A 406 -22.27 8.92 3.87
N ALA A 407 -21.94 9.37 5.07
CA ALA A 407 -22.17 10.74 5.52
C ALA A 407 -20.96 11.64 5.29
N VAL A 408 -19.74 11.08 5.41
CA VAL A 408 -18.49 11.80 5.13
C VAL A 408 -17.66 11.03 4.12
N SER A 409 -17.25 11.71 3.05
CA SER A 409 -16.35 11.18 2.03
C SER A 409 -15.14 12.11 1.83
N MET A 410 -14.08 11.59 1.22
CA MET A 410 -12.86 12.35 0.96
C MET A 410 -12.34 12.08 -0.45
N VAL A 411 -11.93 13.15 -1.13
CA VAL A 411 -11.10 13.12 -2.33
C VAL A 411 -9.66 13.41 -1.90
N PHE A 412 -8.73 12.51 -2.23
CA PHE A 412 -7.33 12.62 -1.84
C PHE A 412 -6.52 13.45 -2.85
N GLN A 413 -5.41 14.02 -2.39
CA GLN A 413 -4.50 14.87 -3.15
C GLN A 413 -4.02 14.28 -4.48
N ASP A 414 -3.74 12.97 -4.52
CA ASP A 414 -3.38 12.28 -5.76
C ASP A 414 -4.44 11.22 -6.10
N PRO A 415 -5.22 11.41 -7.18
CA PRO A 415 -6.28 10.48 -7.53
C PRO A 415 -5.74 9.11 -7.94
N THR A 416 -4.58 9.04 -8.60
CA THR A 416 -4.07 7.80 -9.19
C THR A 416 -3.63 6.84 -8.09
N THR A 417 -2.93 7.33 -7.07
CA THR A 417 -2.50 6.53 -5.90
C THR A 417 -3.65 6.21 -4.95
N SER A 418 -4.75 6.97 -4.99
CA SER A 418 -5.97 6.68 -4.21
C SER A 418 -6.82 5.53 -4.80
N LEU A 419 -6.62 5.21 -6.07
CA LEU A 419 -7.28 4.11 -6.78
C LEU A 419 -6.39 2.87 -6.74
N ASN A 420 -6.98 1.72 -6.44
CA ASN A 420 -6.23 0.47 -6.41
C ASN A 420 -5.89 0.04 -7.85
N PRO A 421 -4.60 -0.10 -8.21
CA PRO A 421 -4.20 -0.38 -9.59
C PRO A 421 -4.56 -1.79 -10.07
N ALA A 422 -4.86 -2.72 -9.16
CA ALA A 422 -5.24 -4.09 -9.48
C ALA A 422 -6.71 -4.22 -9.94
N PHE A 423 -7.50 -3.14 -9.88
CA PHE A 423 -8.93 -3.16 -10.23
C PHE A 423 -9.29 -2.08 -11.22
N THR A 424 -10.24 -2.40 -12.11
CA THR A 424 -10.85 -1.39 -12.98
C THR A 424 -11.58 -0.34 -12.16
N VAL A 425 -11.63 0.89 -12.66
CA VAL A 425 -12.22 2.03 -11.92
C VAL A 425 -13.71 1.83 -11.65
N GLY A 426 -14.44 1.23 -12.58
CA GLY A 426 -15.85 0.92 -12.39
C GLY A 426 -16.09 -0.13 -11.30
N ASN A 427 -15.21 -1.12 -11.14
CA ASN A 427 -15.32 -2.08 -10.05
C ASN A 427 -15.10 -1.43 -8.68
N GLN A 428 -14.22 -0.42 -8.60
CA GLN A 428 -13.94 0.30 -7.35
C GLN A 428 -15.13 1.19 -6.92
N ILE A 429 -15.84 1.81 -7.86
CA ILE A 429 -17.07 2.59 -7.59
C ILE A 429 -18.25 1.66 -7.28
N ALA A 430 -18.48 0.64 -8.11
CA ALA A 430 -19.56 -0.32 -7.91
C ALA A 430 -19.44 -1.05 -6.57
N GLU A 431 -18.21 -1.29 -6.10
CA GLU A 431 -17.99 -1.86 -4.77
C GLU A 431 -18.57 -0.99 -3.65
N VAL A 432 -18.39 0.33 -3.71
CA VAL A 432 -18.95 1.26 -2.71
C VAL A 432 -20.47 1.11 -2.65
N LEU A 433 -21.10 1.18 -3.82
CA LEU A 433 -22.54 1.08 -3.98
C LEU A 433 -23.09 -0.26 -3.46
N ARG A 434 -22.41 -1.37 -3.76
CA ARG A 434 -22.80 -2.70 -3.24
C ARG A 434 -22.63 -2.81 -1.74
N ALA A 435 -21.51 -2.30 -1.22
CA ALA A 435 -21.16 -2.44 0.19
C ALA A 435 -22.02 -1.55 1.11
N LYS A 436 -22.46 -0.39 0.61
CA LYS A 436 -23.15 0.64 1.40
C LYS A 436 -24.63 0.80 1.10
N GLN A 437 -25.03 0.66 -0.16
CA GLN A 437 -26.43 0.77 -0.57
C GLN A 437 -27.10 -0.59 -0.80
N GLY A 438 -26.36 -1.70 -0.68
CA GLY A 438 -26.91 -3.05 -0.85
C GLY A 438 -27.35 -3.37 -2.28
N LEU A 439 -26.90 -2.59 -3.27
CA LEU A 439 -27.27 -2.80 -4.66
C LEU A 439 -26.78 -4.16 -5.19
N SER A 440 -27.56 -4.76 -6.10
CA SER A 440 -27.08 -5.92 -6.85
C SER A 440 -25.91 -5.55 -7.76
N ARG A 441 -25.18 -6.55 -8.26
CA ARG A 441 -24.03 -6.32 -9.16
C ARG A 441 -24.43 -5.52 -10.41
N ALA A 442 -25.59 -5.82 -11.00
CA ALA A 442 -26.08 -5.14 -12.20
C ALA A 442 -26.51 -3.70 -11.89
N GLN A 443 -27.28 -3.49 -10.81
CA GLN A 443 -27.70 -2.15 -10.38
C GLN A 443 -26.50 -1.25 -10.02
N ALA A 444 -25.53 -1.79 -9.27
CA ALA A 444 -24.33 -1.06 -8.92
C ALA A 444 -23.49 -0.69 -10.15
N TRP A 445 -23.42 -1.56 -11.16
CA TRP A 445 -22.73 -1.25 -12.41
C TRP A 445 -23.45 -0.16 -13.21
N SER A 446 -24.78 -0.23 -13.34
CA SER A 446 -25.58 0.83 -13.97
C SER A 446 -25.36 2.18 -13.29
N ARG A 447 -25.50 2.20 -11.96
CA ARG A 447 -25.29 3.43 -11.17
C ARG A 447 -23.84 3.93 -11.24
N THR A 448 -22.86 3.05 -11.37
CA THR A 448 -21.45 3.45 -11.59
C THR A 448 -21.30 4.19 -12.90
N VAL A 449 -21.89 3.68 -13.99
CA VAL A 449 -21.84 4.34 -15.30
C VAL A 449 -22.53 5.71 -15.25
N GLU A 450 -23.69 5.81 -14.60
CA GLU A 450 -24.38 7.10 -14.37
C GLU A 450 -23.52 8.10 -13.59
N LEU A 451 -22.84 7.65 -12.52
CA LEU A 451 -21.95 8.51 -11.74
C LEU A 451 -20.75 8.98 -12.55
N LEU A 452 -20.16 8.09 -13.37
CA LEU A 452 -19.06 8.45 -14.27
C LEU A 452 -19.50 9.45 -15.33
N ASP A 453 -20.69 9.28 -15.89
CA ASP A 453 -21.29 10.24 -16.81
C ASP A 453 -21.52 11.60 -16.13
N ARG A 454 -22.06 11.59 -14.91
CA ARG A 454 -22.33 12.81 -14.13
C ARG A 454 -21.09 13.64 -13.85
N VAL A 455 -19.95 13.01 -13.58
CA VAL A 455 -18.67 13.71 -13.39
C VAL A 455 -17.96 14.06 -14.71
N GLY A 456 -18.60 13.85 -15.86
CA GLY A 456 -18.07 14.22 -17.18
C GLY A 456 -17.03 13.27 -17.75
N ILE A 457 -17.04 11.98 -17.40
CA ILE A 457 -16.14 10.99 -18.03
C ILE A 457 -16.68 10.65 -19.42
N PRO A 458 -15.90 10.87 -20.50
CA PRO A 458 -16.33 10.52 -21.85
C PRO A 458 -16.38 9.01 -22.03
N ARG A 459 -17.44 8.50 -22.67
CA ARG A 459 -17.67 7.06 -22.89
C ARG A 459 -17.61 6.28 -21.55
N PRO A 460 -18.50 6.59 -20.60
CA PRO A 460 -18.42 6.09 -19.22
C PRO A 460 -18.47 4.56 -19.14
N GLU A 461 -19.22 3.88 -20.01
CA GLU A 461 -19.28 2.41 -20.06
C GLU A 461 -17.94 1.75 -20.41
N GLU A 462 -17.22 2.35 -21.37
CA GLU A 462 -15.89 1.89 -21.77
C GLU A 462 -14.88 2.19 -20.66
N ARG A 463 -14.88 3.42 -20.15
CA ARG A 463 -13.94 3.87 -19.11
C ARG A 463 -14.15 3.19 -17.76
N ALA A 464 -15.35 2.74 -17.43
CA ALA A 464 -15.60 1.92 -16.23
C ALA A 464 -14.77 0.61 -16.23
N ARG A 465 -14.38 0.11 -17.40
CA ARG A 465 -13.57 -1.11 -17.56
C ARG A 465 -12.07 -0.82 -17.60
N ALA A 466 -11.66 0.44 -17.64
CA ALA A 466 -10.26 0.83 -17.63
C ALA A 466 -9.65 0.71 -16.22
N TYR A 467 -8.35 0.46 -16.17
CA TYR A 467 -7.53 0.51 -14.96
C TYR A 467 -7.04 1.95 -14.71
N PRO A 468 -6.65 2.31 -13.47
CA PRO A 468 -6.21 3.67 -13.15
C PRO A 468 -5.07 4.19 -14.03
N HIS A 469 -4.12 3.33 -14.40
CA HIS A 469 -2.98 3.69 -15.24
C HIS A 469 -3.33 3.92 -16.72
N GLU A 470 -4.57 3.65 -17.12
CA GLU A 470 -5.09 3.88 -18.48
C GLU A 470 -5.86 5.20 -18.62
N LEU A 471 -5.94 5.99 -17.53
CA LEU A 471 -6.65 7.26 -17.46
C LEU A 471 -5.69 8.46 -17.45
N SER A 472 -6.14 9.61 -17.96
CA SER A 472 -5.43 10.88 -17.73
C SER A 472 -5.60 11.35 -16.28
N GLY A 473 -4.75 12.27 -15.81
CA GLY A 473 -4.86 12.82 -14.46
C GLY A 473 -6.24 13.41 -14.15
N GLY A 474 -6.80 14.22 -15.06
CA GLY A 474 -8.15 14.76 -14.92
C GLY A 474 -9.25 13.68 -14.92
N MET A 475 -9.11 12.62 -15.72
CA MET A 475 -10.06 11.49 -15.68
C MET A 475 -9.95 10.71 -14.37
N ALA A 476 -8.74 10.46 -13.88
CA ALA A 476 -8.53 9.82 -12.58
C ALA A 476 -9.13 10.66 -11.45
N GLN A 477 -9.01 12.00 -11.52
CA GLN A 477 -9.61 12.93 -10.57
C GLN A 477 -11.14 12.85 -10.58
N ARG A 478 -11.76 12.93 -11.76
CA ARG A 478 -13.22 12.77 -11.92
C ARG A 478 -13.71 11.42 -11.39
N VAL A 479 -12.97 10.33 -11.64
CA VAL A 479 -13.26 9.00 -11.07
C VAL A 479 -13.18 9.00 -9.54
N ALA A 480 -12.16 9.64 -8.96
CA ALA A 480 -12.02 9.76 -7.50
C ALA A 480 -13.19 10.55 -6.88
N ILE A 481 -13.62 11.62 -7.55
CA ILE A 481 -14.81 12.41 -7.18
C ILE A 481 -16.08 11.54 -7.27
N ALA A 482 -16.31 10.83 -8.38
CA ALA A 482 -17.46 9.92 -8.54
C ALA A 482 -17.52 8.84 -7.44
N ARG A 483 -16.36 8.29 -7.06
CA ARG A 483 -16.25 7.33 -5.97
C ARG A 483 -16.60 7.94 -4.62
N ALA A 484 -16.16 9.17 -4.35
CA ALA A 484 -16.47 9.88 -3.10
C ALA A 484 -17.98 10.23 -3.00
N LEU A 485 -18.64 10.51 -4.12
CA LEU A 485 -20.05 10.87 -4.19
C LEU A 485 -21.01 9.67 -4.24
N SER A 486 -20.48 8.45 -4.31
CA SER A 486 -21.29 7.25 -4.57
C SER A 486 -22.46 7.05 -3.60
N CYS A 487 -22.38 7.59 -2.38
CA CYS A 487 -23.45 7.51 -1.38
C CYS A 487 -24.05 8.87 -0.98
N ASN A 488 -23.87 9.92 -1.78
CA ASN A 488 -24.41 11.27 -1.54
C ASN A 488 -24.07 11.81 -0.12
N PRO A 489 -22.78 12.06 0.17
CA PRO A 489 -22.33 12.46 1.50
C PRO A 489 -22.87 13.84 1.92
N SER A 490 -23.13 14.01 3.23
CA SER A 490 -23.47 15.33 3.78
C SER A 490 -22.24 16.24 3.89
N LEU A 491 -21.04 15.66 4.05
CA LEU A 491 -19.76 16.36 4.06
C LEU A 491 -18.77 15.73 3.07
N LEU A 492 -18.23 16.54 2.17
CA LEU A 492 -17.14 16.18 1.28
C LEU A 492 -15.85 16.89 1.70
N ILE A 493 -14.80 16.13 1.97
CA ILE A 493 -13.46 16.68 2.22
C ILE A 493 -12.66 16.56 0.92
N ALA A 494 -12.30 17.68 0.30
CA ALA A 494 -11.50 17.69 -0.92
C ALA A 494 -10.09 18.16 -0.59
N ASP A 495 -9.14 17.22 -0.52
CA ASP A 495 -7.74 17.53 -0.16
C ASP A 495 -6.91 17.77 -1.40
N GLU A 496 -6.56 19.04 -1.65
CA GLU A 496 -5.76 19.48 -2.78
C GLU A 496 -6.26 18.91 -4.14
N PRO A 497 -7.57 19.00 -4.44
CA PRO A 497 -8.20 18.23 -5.52
C PRO A 497 -7.86 18.70 -6.94
N THR A 498 -7.17 19.82 -7.07
CA THR A 498 -6.74 20.39 -8.37
C THR A 498 -5.23 20.39 -8.55
N THR A 499 -4.49 19.87 -7.57
CA THR A 499 -3.03 19.84 -7.63
C THR A 499 -2.56 18.94 -8.77
N ALA A 500 -1.51 19.37 -9.46
CA ALA A 500 -0.92 18.67 -10.62
C ALA A 500 -1.82 18.55 -11.86
N LEU A 501 -2.90 19.33 -11.94
CA LEU A 501 -3.72 19.50 -13.15
C LEU A 501 -3.30 20.77 -13.92
N ASP A 502 -3.51 20.78 -15.23
CA ASP A 502 -3.38 22.01 -16.01
C ASP A 502 -4.51 22.99 -15.68
N VAL A 503 -4.29 24.27 -15.95
CA VAL A 503 -5.21 25.37 -15.57
C VAL A 503 -6.61 25.18 -16.15
N THR A 504 -6.73 24.62 -17.35
CA THR A 504 -8.03 24.39 -18.00
C THR A 504 -8.79 23.28 -17.28
N VAL A 505 -8.15 22.12 -17.07
CA VAL A 505 -8.78 21.00 -16.35
C VAL A 505 -9.08 21.37 -14.90
N GLN A 506 -8.24 22.17 -14.24
CA GLN A 506 -8.52 22.69 -12.91
C GLN A 506 -9.85 23.44 -12.87
N GLN A 507 -10.09 24.38 -13.79
CA GLN A 507 -11.35 25.12 -13.85
C GLN A 507 -12.56 24.20 -14.04
N GLU A 508 -12.46 23.23 -14.96
CA GLU A 508 -13.54 22.25 -15.17
C GLU A 508 -13.84 21.41 -13.91
N ILE A 509 -12.83 21.14 -13.07
CA ILE A 509 -13.01 20.42 -11.80
C ILE A 509 -13.66 21.32 -10.74
N LEU A 510 -13.31 22.61 -10.69
CA LEU A 510 -13.95 23.56 -9.78
C LEU A 510 -15.43 23.76 -10.12
N ASP A 511 -15.75 23.91 -11.41
CA ASP A 511 -17.14 23.96 -11.88
C ASP A 511 -17.92 22.70 -11.51
N LEU A 512 -17.30 21.52 -11.68
CA LEU A 512 -17.90 20.26 -11.26
C LEU A 512 -18.22 20.26 -9.75
N PHE A 513 -17.32 20.75 -8.89
CA PHE A 513 -17.60 20.82 -7.45
C PHE A 513 -18.77 21.75 -7.12
N ARG A 514 -18.92 22.89 -7.81
CA ARG A 514 -20.07 23.81 -7.66
C ARG A 514 -21.37 23.11 -8.04
N ASP A 515 -21.41 22.52 -9.24
CA ASP A 515 -22.59 21.81 -9.74
C ASP A 515 -23.04 20.68 -8.79
N LEU A 516 -22.08 19.96 -8.22
CA LEU A 516 -22.34 18.91 -7.25
C LEU A 516 -22.80 19.45 -5.90
N GLN A 517 -22.23 20.57 -5.44
CA GLN A 517 -22.68 21.21 -4.20
C GLN A 517 -24.14 21.65 -4.31
N ASP A 518 -24.49 22.31 -5.42
CA ASP A 518 -25.83 22.81 -5.68
C ASP A 518 -26.85 21.67 -5.82
N GLU A 519 -26.46 20.58 -6.49
CA GLU A 519 -27.33 19.41 -6.68
C GLU A 519 -27.56 18.62 -5.37
N PHE A 520 -26.49 18.35 -4.60
CA PHE A 520 -26.56 17.48 -3.42
C PHE A 520 -26.75 18.23 -2.09
N GLY A 521 -26.61 19.56 -2.08
CA GLY A 521 -26.69 20.38 -0.87
C GLY A 521 -25.65 20.00 0.19
N MET A 522 -24.50 19.48 -0.23
CA MET A 522 -23.46 18.98 0.66
C MET A 522 -22.57 20.12 1.19
N ALA A 523 -22.06 19.95 2.41
CA ALA A 523 -21.00 20.80 2.94
C ALA A 523 -19.65 20.37 2.34
N ILE A 524 -18.78 21.32 2.00
CA ILE A 524 -17.46 21.02 1.44
C ILE A 524 -16.36 21.63 2.33
N LEU A 525 -15.43 20.79 2.77
CA LEU A 525 -14.14 21.24 3.30
C LEU A 525 -13.11 21.18 2.18
N PHE A 526 -12.83 22.33 1.57
CA PHE A 526 -11.92 22.44 0.44
C PHE A 526 -10.51 22.79 0.94
N VAL A 527 -9.59 21.83 0.93
CA VAL A 527 -8.21 22.06 1.38
C VAL A 527 -7.35 22.40 0.16
N THR A 528 -6.66 23.52 0.22
CA THR A 528 -5.73 23.95 -0.83
C THR A 528 -4.59 24.77 -0.26
N HIS A 529 -3.49 24.88 -1.00
CA HIS A 529 -2.44 25.87 -0.71
C HIS A 529 -2.54 27.10 -1.62
N ASP A 530 -3.40 27.06 -2.65
CA ASP A 530 -3.62 28.14 -3.59
C ASP A 530 -4.83 29.00 -3.16
N LEU A 531 -4.56 30.23 -2.77
CA LEU A 531 -5.57 31.21 -2.37
C LEU A 531 -6.46 31.64 -3.56
N ALA A 532 -5.95 31.68 -4.79
CA ALA A 532 -6.77 32.03 -5.95
C ALA A 532 -7.83 30.96 -6.22
N VAL A 533 -7.46 29.68 -6.10
CA VAL A 533 -8.41 28.57 -6.17
C VAL A 533 -9.43 28.64 -5.04
N ALA A 534 -8.98 28.93 -3.82
CA ALA A 534 -9.89 29.08 -2.68
C ALA A 534 -10.88 30.24 -2.88
N ALA A 535 -10.43 31.37 -3.44
CA ALA A 535 -11.28 32.53 -3.72
C ALA A 535 -12.37 32.23 -4.76
N ASP A 536 -12.07 31.35 -5.70
CA ASP A 536 -12.98 30.98 -6.77
C ASP A 536 -14.15 30.10 -6.27
N ILE A 537 -13.88 29.16 -5.36
CA ILE A 537 -14.87 28.13 -4.97
C ILE A 537 -15.43 28.23 -3.54
N CYS A 538 -14.76 28.93 -2.62
CA CYS A 538 -15.15 28.91 -1.21
C CYS A 538 -16.06 30.09 -0.85
N ASP A 539 -16.97 29.89 0.11
CA ASP A 539 -17.75 30.96 0.73
C ASP A 539 -16.95 31.66 1.84
N ARG A 540 -16.18 30.86 2.58
CA ARG A 540 -15.34 31.27 3.71
C ARG A 540 -13.98 30.62 3.61
N ILE A 541 -12.95 31.33 4.08
CA ILE A 541 -11.59 30.83 4.13
C ILE A 541 -11.09 30.85 5.57
N ALA A 542 -10.55 29.71 5.98
CA ALA A 542 -9.85 29.43 7.21
C ALA A 542 -8.35 29.30 6.90
N VAL A 543 -7.55 30.26 7.33
CA VAL A 543 -6.09 30.26 7.18
C VAL A 543 -5.43 29.58 8.37
N MET A 544 -4.61 28.57 8.08
CA MET A 544 -3.90 27.75 9.05
C MET A 544 -2.39 27.99 8.95
N TYR A 545 -1.74 28.18 10.10
CA TYR A 545 -0.29 28.30 10.18
C TYR A 545 0.24 27.43 11.32
N ALA A 546 1.22 26.58 10.99
CA ALA A 546 1.96 25.76 11.94
C ALA A 546 1.05 25.06 12.97
N GLY A 547 -0.06 24.43 12.57
CA GLY A 547 -0.95 23.70 13.48
C GLY A 547 -2.09 24.50 14.12
N GLU A 548 -2.20 25.80 13.87
CA GLU A 548 -3.24 26.68 14.47
C GLU A 548 -4.05 27.43 13.41
N MET A 549 -5.32 27.69 13.73
CA MET A 549 -6.12 28.69 13.02
C MET A 549 -5.61 30.10 13.33
N VAL A 550 -5.21 30.84 12.30
CA VAL A 550 -4.75 32.23 12.45
C VAL A 550 -5.77 33.25 12.01
N GLU A 551 -6.60 32.91 11.02
CA GLU A 551 -7.63 33.81 10.51
C GLU A 551 -8.78 33.04 9.87
N THR A 552 -10.01 33.49 10.05
CA THR A 552 -11.20 32.95 9.36
C THR A 552 -12.15 34.08 9.02
N ALA A 553 -12.52 34.20 7.74
CA ALA A 553 -13.42 35.24 7.25
C ALA A 553 -14.14 34.78 5.97
N LYS A 554 -15.16 35.54 5.55
CA LYS A 554 -15.70 35.46 4.18
C LYS A 554 -14.61 35.82 3.17
N VAL A 555 -14.65 35.22 1.98
CA VAL A 555 -13.64 35.42 0.94
C VAL A 555 -13.39 36.90 0.66
N ASP A 556 -14.44 37.67 0.34
CA ASP A 556 -14.31 39.10 0.03
C ASP A 556 -13.61 39.90 1.13
N ALA A 557 -13.94 39.63 2.40
CA ALA A 557 -13.36 40.32 3.55
C ALA A 557 -11.90 39.90 3.78
N LEU A 558 -11.56 38.65 3.52
CA LEU A 558 -10.20 38.13 3.66
C LEU A 558 -9.26 38.75 2.61
N PHE A 559 -9.72 38.84 1.36
CA PHE A 559 -8.95 39.38 0.25
C PHE A 559 -8.86 40.90 0.27
N SER A 560 -9.93 41.61 0.64
CA SER A 560 -9.92 43.08 0.68
C SER A 560 -9.15 43.64 1.88
N SER A 561 -9.24 42.99 3.04
CA SER A 561 -8.77 43.55 4.30
C SER A 561 -8.21 42.47 5.24
N PRO A 562 -7.14 41.72 4.87
CA PRO A 562 -6.57 40.66 5.71
C PRO A 562 -6.20 41.19 7.10
N ARG A 563 -6.48 40.48 8.20
CA ARG A 563 -6.20 41.00 9.57
C ARG A 563 -4.98 40.37 10.22
N HIS A 564 -4.57 39.19 9.76
CA HIS A 564 -3.35 38.56 10.24
C HIS A 564 -2.18 38.85 9.28
N PRO A 565 -0.99 39.26 9.79
CA PRO A 565 0.19 39.53 8.96
C PRO A 565 0.60 38.36 8.04
N TYR A 566 0.40 37.12 8.50
CA TYR A 566 0.60 35.93 7.68
C TYR A 566 -0.32 35.89 6.47
N THR A 567 -1.63 36.09 6.66
CA THR A 567 -2.63 36.13 5.58
C THR A 567 -2.29 37.20 4.56
N ARG A 568 -1.91 38.41 5.02
CA ARG A 568 -1.42 39.46 4.12
C ARG A 568 -0.20 39.01 3.33
N GLY A 569 0.75 38.35 4.00
CA GLY A 569 1.95 37.81 3.35
C GLY A 569 1.63 36.76 2.28
N LEU A 570 0.65 35.89 2.52
CA LEU A 570 0.22 34.90 1.54
C LEU A 570 -0.45 35.55 0.32
N LEU A 571 -1.34 36.53 0.55
CA LEU A 571 -2.00 37.28 -0.51
C LEU A 571 -1.00 38.07 -1.35
N ALA A 572 -0.04 38.75 -0.72
CA ALA A 572 0.99 39.51 -1.44
C ALA A 572 1.93 38.61 -2.25
N ALA A 573 2.09 37.35 -1.86
CA ALA A 573 2.91 36.38 -2.58
C ALA A 573 2.20 35.76 -3.80
N MET A 574 0.93 36.10 -4.04
CA MET A 574 0.19 35.60 -5.20
C MET A 574 0.66 36.28 -6.50
N PRO A 575 0.70 35.57 -7.64
CA PRO A 575 0.99 36.19 -8.92
C PRO A 575 -0.17 37.09 -9.36
N HIS A 576 0.07 38.40 -9.49
CA HIS A 576 -0.87 39.34 -10.10
C HIS A 576 -0.63 39.43 -11.61
N ALA A 577 -1.69 39.45 -12.42
CA ALA A 577 -1.60 39.42 -13.88
C ALA A 577 -0.93 40.67 -14.50
N SER A 578 -0.80 41.76 -13.75
CA SER A 578 -0.44 43.09 -14.26
C SER A 578 1.04 43.47 -14.12
N ASP A 579 1.82 42.91 -13.20
CA ASP A 579 3.18 43.40 -12.93
C ASP A 579 4.26 42.29 -13.02
N ARG A 580 5.08 42.36 -14.08
CA ARG A 580 6.20 41.44 -14.31
C ARG A 580 7.53 41.87 -13.65
N ASN A 581 7.57 43.01 -12.97
CA ASN A 581 8.82 43.61 -12.49
C ASN A 581 8.53 44.48 -11.25
N PRO A 582 8.28 43.86 -10.10
CA PRO A 582 9.37 43.33 -9.25
C PRO A 582 9.20 41.83 -8.92
N PRO A 583 10.21 41.18 -8.29
CA PRO A 583 10.04 39.83 -7.74
C PRO A 583 8.92 39.82 -6.70
N LEU A 584 8.06 38.79 -6.76
CA LEU A 584 6.95 38.61 -5.82
C LEU A 584 7.48 38.63 -4.38
N PRO A 585 6.84 39.39 -3.48
CA PRO A 585 7.25 39.43 -2.08
C PRO A 585 7.09 38.04 -1.47
N THR A 586 8.10 37.59 -0.73
CA THR A 586 8.11 36.28 -0.08
C THR A 586 8.06 36.41 1.43
N ILE A 587 7.36 35.48 2.08
CA ILE A 587 7.35 35.38 3.54
C ILE A 587 8.70 34.80 3.99
N ARG A 588 9.52 35.62 4.67
CA ARG A 588 10.88 35.24 5.08
C ARG A 588 10.92 33.98 5.93
N GLY A 589 11.97 33.17 5.75
CA GLY A 589 12.20 31.96 6.54
C GLY A 589 11.23 30.82 6.22
N ASN A 590 11.33 29.73 6.98
CA ASN A 590 10.52 28.52 6.80
C ASN A 590 9.52 28.34 7.94
N VAL A 591 8.44 27.59 7.71
CA VAL A 591 7.53 27.14 8.78
C VAL A 591 8.35 26.33 9.80
N PRO A 592 8.31 26.66 11.11
CA PRO A 592 9.04 25.89 12.10
C PRO A 592 8.47 24.48 12.21
N ARG A 593 9.36 23.49 12.39
CA ARG A 593 8.96 22.09 12.55
C ARG A 593 8.14 21.90 13.84
N PRO A 594 7.20 20.94 13.87
CA PRO A 594 6.51 20.58 15.10
C PRO A 594 7.48 20.30 16.24
N GLY A 595 7.18 20.82 17.43
CA GLY A 595 8.06 20.77 18.61
C GLY A 595 9.04 21.94 18.73
N ALA A 596 9.28 22.71 17.67
CA ALA A 596 10.10 23.92 17.67
C ALA A 596 9.28 25.21 17.58
N TRP A 597 7.99 25.15 17.93
CA TRP A 597 7.10 26.31 17.85
C TRP A 597 7.32 27.27 19.04
N PRO A 598 7.22 28.60 18.81
CA PRO A 598 7.18 29.58 19.89
C PRO A 598 6.03 29.30 20.87
N ALA A 599 6.24 29.63 22.16
CA ALA A 599 5.21 29.48 23.19
C ALA A 599 4.01 30.44 23.01
N GLY A 600 4.26 31.61 22.39
CA GLY A 600 3.24 32.61 22.07
C GLY A 600 2.68 32.47 20.66
N CYS A 601 2.71 33.55 19.88
CA CYS A 601 2.32 33.55 18.46
C CYS A 601 3.30 32.70 17.64
N ARG A 602 2.80 31.65 16.97
CA ARG A 602 3.65 30.77 16.15
C ARG A 602 4.33 31.51 14.98
N PHE A 603 3.71 32.58 14.48
CA PHE A 603 4.22 33.39 13.38
C PHE A 603 5.21 34.49 13.83
N SER A 604 5.44 34.69 15.14
CA SER A 604 6.24 35.81 15.66
C SER A 604 7.62 35.94 15.03
N ASN A 605 8.28 34.82 14.74
CA ASN A 605 9.65 34.80 14.19
C ASN A 605 9.73 35.22 12.72
N ARG A 606 8.60 35.23 12.00
CA ARG A 606 8.47 35.62 10.59
C ARG A 606 7.63 36.89 10.41
N CYS A 607 7.17 37.51 11.50
CA CYS A 607 6.25 38.64 11.48
C CYS A 607 7.00 39.98 11.59
N ASP A 608 6.88 40.83 10.57
CA ASP A 608 7.45 42.19 10.58
C ASP A 608 6.79 43.12 11.63
N PHE A 609 5.65 42.71 12.19
CA PHE A 609 4.87 43.49 13.17
C PHE A 609 4.97 42.95 14.60
N ARG A 610 5.94 42.06 14.87
CA ARG A 610 6.13 41.43 16.18
C ARG A 610 6.28 42.48 17.29
N THR A 611 5.63 42.23 18.43
CA THR A 611 5.80 42.98 19.68
C THR A 611 6.05 42.02 20.85
N ALA A 612 6.38 42.55 22.04
CA ALA A 612 6.55 41.73 23.25
C ALA A 612 5.28 40.96 23.63
N ARG A 613 4.08 41.49 23.31
CA ARG A 613 2.79 40.81 23.53
C ARG A 613 2.65 39.51 22.72
N CYS A 614 3.41 39.35 21.64
CA CYS A 614 3.39 38.13 20.82
C CYS A 614 4.07 36.94 21.50
N GLU A 615 4.77 37.12 22.62
CA GLU A 615 5.42 36.03 23.37
C GLU A 615 4.46 35.25 24.24
N GLN A 616 3.26 35.78 24.47
CA GLN A 616 2.17 35.13 25.18
C GLN A 616 1.23 34.43 24.19
N ARG A 617 0.54 33.38 24.65
CA ARG A 617 -0.42 32.63 23.83
C ARG A 617 -1.60 33.52 23.44
N ILE A 618 -1.89 33.59 22.15
CA ILE A 618 -2.96 34.44 21.61
C ILE A 618 -4.19 33.56 21.34
N PRO A 619 -5.37 33.89 21.91
CA PRO A 619 -6.61 33.20 21.58
C PRO A 619 -7.13 33.60 20.20
N LEU A 620 -7.88 32.70 19.57
CA LEU A 620 -8.66 33.03 18.37
C LEU A 620 -9.90 33.81 18.82
N THR A 621 -10.07 35.05 18.35
CA THR A 621 -11.14 35.96 18.84
C THR A 621 -11.89 36.63 17.70
N GLY A 622 -13.15 36.99 17.96
CA GLY A 622 -14.05 37.71 17.05
C GLY A 622 -15.43 37.05 16.92
N ARG A 623 -16.36 37.70 16.19
CA ARG A 623 -17.72 37.16 15.94
C ARG A 623 -17.89 36.70 14.50
N ASP A 624 -17.88 37.63 13.55
CA ASP A 624 -18.05 37.32 12.11
C ASP A 624 -16.72 36.97 11.44
N ARG A 625 -15.63 37.45 12.01
CA ARG A 625 -14.26 37.21 11.60
C ARG A 625 -13.46 36.79 12.81
N LEU A 626 -12.74 35.69 12.70
CA LEU A 626 -11.90 35.16 13.77
C LEU A 626 -10.44 35.43 13.44
N VAL A 627 -9.68 36.01 14.37
CA VAL A 627 -8.27 36.33 14.17
C VAL A 627 -7.47 35.99 15.42
N ARG A 628 -6.29 35.37 15.23
CA ARG A 628 -5.33 35.04 16.28
C ARG A 628 -4.15 36.02 16.26
N CYS A 629 -4.44 37.31 16.45
CA CYS A 629 -3.42 38.38 16.44
C CYS A 629 -3.72 39.43 17.49
N VAL A 630 -2.72 39.77 18.32
CA VAL A 630 -2.83 40.84 19.34
C VAL A 630 -3.00 42.24 18.75
N ARG A 631 -2.71 42.42 17.46
CA ARG A 631 -2.78 43.70 16.74
C ARG A 631 -3.82 43.68 15.60
N ALA A 632 -4.79 42.77 15.65
CA ALA A 632 -5.81 42.64 14.60
C ALA A 632 -6.58 43.95 14.36
N ASP A 633 -6.86 44.71 15.42
CA ASP A 633 -7.60 45.96 15.35
C ASP A 633 -6.70 47.18 15.08
N GLU A 634 -5.40 47.08 15.36
CA GLU A 634 -4.42 48.17 15.17
C GLU A 634 -3.86 48.22 13.75
N LEU A 635 -3.72 47.06 13.10
CA LEU A 635 -3.07 46.96 11.80
C LEU A 635 -4.07 47.21 10.67
N ALA A 636 -3.88 48.30 9.94
CA ALA A 636 -4.48 48.49 8.62
C ALA A 636 -3.63 47.75 7.58
N LEU A 637 -3.96 46.49 7.34
CA LEU A 637 -3.30 45.63 6.36
C LEU A 637 -4.16 45.64 5.08
N GLU A 638 -3.70 46.34 4.06
CA GLU A 638 -4.26 46.22 2.72
C GLU A 638 -3.63 45.00 2.03
N ALA A 639 -4.44 44.27 1.25
CA ALA A 639 -3.88 43.33 0.29
C ALA A 639 -3.18 44.14 -0.82
N ALA A 640 -1.99 43.73 -1.22
CA ALA A 640 -1.36 44.31 -2.40
C ALA A 640 -2.31 44.12 -3.59
N GLN A 641 -2.66 45.22 -4.28
CA GLN A 641 -3.53 45.19 -5.46
C GLN A 641 -2.85 44.51 -6.64
#